data_AF-A0A5C6UV64-F1
#
_entry.id   AF-A0A5C6UV64-F1
#
_cell.length_a   1.000
_cell.length_b   1.000
_cell.length_c   1.000
_cell.angle_alpha   90.00
_cell.angle_beta   90.00
_cell.angle_gamma   90.00
#
_symmetry.space_group_name_H-M   'P 1'
#
loop_
_entity.id
_entity.type
_entity.pdbx_description
1 polymer ?
#
loop_
_entity_poly.entity_id
_entity_poly.type
_entity_poly.pdbx_seq_one_letter_code
_entity_poly.pdbx_strand_id
1 'polypeptide(L)'
;MVCSTTGHEPLSFYAFDALWRGTSMEYHDGAQAPYQGHLGRTAQTSVLISSAAGPVFPASVYTGINIQTHPELRQRLIDGTLNVVECPFDDGRIYDLAISVIYHDEKRRLFVLVIPETLRHEEFKRRSALLEELAREREVLPNYVRNFHTIFEPSRLIALEEAADRAAEAGQPQAPTPQDSSEVGEATVITTTAPSGPSEAEEALQAELETLKSELAGQRESLNEARAELERAQRALENSQSGVLEEQEAIARDREQLNEVASRVERDSARVQDTRTRLEEERTRLEEERAMLEEARRALQVQELNLEQERLRLEQGAQSSNAEEATQVVTDDQFIEVMNPSVAPTPPGAASLRDTGSEPARRPEPARHQLLRATPAELPGNFDAAADGELVFVRETSDLVQVGYSLSDERVATYEDAAEVRFFFQLHDVDGVPVMALTLAAFDASGELLDAVGAPLADGGDTERAILDTLARDQHVSLVIYGEQGSPAISWEGGAPIAANIAWARERARAWRDAFNGDDSEARAAIALGEVELVGQMRHPFVDGRFSRIDSASEAMLAAGVVGYWSRSEQVAYLVGNRAFPLSLFREIQKRVARQALHWGIALGDELQQVAIDESIITDRISLTQRLLASFAELCVGVRPNDLDPIQQWENWDALIQLAQSHGVTPEPDVLELAELSLKRAQDYEDMLDAEDESMEAEAIDLDDDEILEIVEESEVDVDQVIIEHTVPASGTTYILVDTARIEDLPVMEKARRGDLQARLGDPAGRLEVAQVLVERFSPHALSDVLEASENMSSVERDALARFMEARAERLTAHLSNLLPTAGAAATLIIARTLVKAGHTDAINALLKALGDEHQCGNPAELASALAGFGDALVDPLSRAIKSSPEDEHLALALAHLEAARPGTLDALSSDRSKHLRRAAKRARQFAG
;
A
#
# COMPACT_ATOMS: atom_id res chain seq x y z
N MET A 1 -32.74 -76.96 26.63
CA MET A 1 -32.61 -75.79 25.73
C MET A 1 -32.63 -74.53 26.60
N VAL A 2 -31.55 -74.33 27.34
CA VAL A 2 -31.27 -73.20 28.24
C VAL A 2 -29.75 -73.25 28.47
N CYS A 3 -29.01 -72.18 28.18
CA CYS A 3 -27.62 -71.93 28.64
C CYS A 3 -27.52 -70.40 28.83
N SER A 4 -27.36 -69.75 29.99
CA SER A 4 -26.44 -69.86 31.15
C SER A 4 -25.07 -69.17 30.97
N THR A 5 -25.00 -67.92 31.44
CA THR A 5 -24.01 -67.27 32.36
C THR A 5 -22.51 -67.53 32.24
N THR A 6 -21.74 -66.41 32.12
CA THR A 6 -20.53 -65.94 32.87
C THR A 6 -20.06 -64.67 32.12
N GLY A 7 -19.73 -63.50 32.65
CA GLY A 7 -19.19 -63.06 33.93
C GLY A 7 -17.86 -62.34 33.65
N HIS A 8 -17.79 -61.00 33.76
CA HIS A 8 -16.54 -60.27 34.06
C HIS A 8 -16.79 -58.86 34.60
N GLU A 9 -15.96 -58.50 35.57
CA GLU A 9 -16.01 -57.39 36.51
C GLU A 9 -15.56 -56.05 35.89
N PRO A 10 -15.93 -54.89 36.49
CA PRO A 10 -15.37 -53.60 36.10
C PRO A 10 -14.01 -53.39 36.77
N LEU A 11 -12.94 -53.30 35.98
CA LEU A 11 -11.64 -52.84 36.45
C LEU A 11 -11.65 -51.32 36.63
N SER A 12 -11.54 -50.93 37.90
CA SER A 12 -11.14 -49.62 38.41
C SER A 12 -9.97 -49.01 37.61
N PHE A 13 -10.24 -47.93 36.89
CA PHE A 13 -9.21 -47.00 36.37
C PHE A 13 -9.05 -45.82 37.35
N TYR A 14 -8.44 -46.09 38.50
CA TYR A 14 -7.75 -45.10 39.32
C TYR A 14 -6.26 -45.18 38.98
N ALA A 15 -5.81 -44.63 37.85
CA ALA A 15 -4.39 -44.51 37.51
C ALA A 15 -4.07 -43.57 36.32
N PHE A 16 -4.82 -42.49 36.10
CA PHE A 16 -4.47 -41.51 35.05
C PHE A 16 -4.58 -40.04 35.47
N ASP A 17 -4.67 -39.78 36.78
CA ASP A 17 -4.81 -38.43 37.35
C ASP A 17 -3.59 -38.00 38.20
N ALA A 18 -2.45 -38.68 37.98
CA ALA A 18 -1.21 -38.47 38.75
C ALA A 18 0.02 -38.10 37.89
N LEU A 19 -0.17 -37.78 36.60
CA LEU A 19 0.93 -37.42 35.68
C LEU A 19 0.79 -36.03 35.03
N TRP A 20 -0.23 -35.26 35.41
CA TRP A 20 -0.47 -33.90 34.90
C TRP A 20 -0.65 -32.86 36.01
N ARG A 21 0.09 -33.02 37.12
CA ARG A 21 0.31 -31.95 38.09
C ARG A 21 1.80 -31.69 38.24
N GLY A 22 2.22 -30.49 37.83
CA GLY A 22 3.44 -29.86 38.33
C GLY A 22 4.69 -30.00 37.48
N THR A 23 4.69 -29.33 36.32
CA THR A 23 5.86 -28.54 35.91
C THR A 23 5.34 -27.19 35.47
N SER A 24 5.14 -26.28 36.44
CA SER A 24 5.35 -24.87 36.15
C SER A 24 6.73 -24.80 35.52
N MET A 25 6.76 -24.41 34.25
CA MET A 25 7.99 -24.06 33.55
C MET A 25 8.49 -22.80 34.28
N GLU A 26 9.19 -23.01 35.38
CA GLU A 26 10.06 -22.01 35.97
C GLU A 26 10.93 -21.54 34.81
N TYR A 27 10.69 -20.31 34.33
CA TYR A 27 11.70 -19.57 33.59
C TYR A 27 12.89 -19.49 34.54
N HIS A 28 13.76 -20.48 34.46
CA HIS A 28 14.99 -20.49 35.22
C HIS A 28 15.71 -19.19 34.91
N ASP A 29 16.22 -18.60 35.97
CA ASP A 29 17.07 -17.42 36.09
C ASP A 29 18.40 -17.59 35.32
N GLY A 30 18.33 -18.02 34.05
CA GLY A 30 19.42 -18.03 33.09
C GLY A 30 19.83 -16.62 32.66
N ALA A 31 19.15 -15.59 33.17
CA ALA A 31 19.37 -14.18 32.91
C ALA A 31 20.72 -13.64 33.45
N GLN A 32 21.57 -14.47 34.07
CA GLN A 32 22.82 -14.01 34.67
C GLN A 32 24.10 -14.40 33.93
N ALA A 33 24.07 -15.37 33.00
CA ALA A 33 25.27 -15.75 32.27
C ALA A 33 25.61 -14.70 31.17
N PRO A 34 26.89 -14.31 31.01
CA PRO A 34 27.29 -13.47 29.90
C PRO A 34 27.05 -14.19 28.57
N TYR A 35 26.67 -13.44 27.55
CA TYR A 35 26.40 -13.96 26.22
C TYR A 35 27.66 -14.55 25.57
N GLN A 36 27.61 -15.80 25.10
CA GLN A 36 28.76 -16.50 24.49
C GLN A 36 28.58 -16.80 23.00
N GLY A 37 27.48 -16.32 22.42
CA GLY A 37 27.12 -16.45 21.02
C GLY A 37 28.15 -15.86 20.07
N HIS A 38 28.07 -16.23 18.79
CA HIS A 38 29.08 -15.84 17.79
C HIS A 38 29.11 -14.31 17.56
N LEU A 39 27.96 -13.64 17.65
CA LEU A 39 27.88 -12.17 17.58
C LEU A 39 28.51 -11.46 18.78
N GLY A 40 28.67 -12.17 19.90
CA GLY A 40 29.35 -11.66 21.09
C GLY A 40 30.88 -11.75 21.05
N ARG A 41 31.46 -12.24 19.94
CA ARG A 41 32.92 -12.42 19.79
C ARG A 41 33.49 -11.38 18.84
N THR A 42 34.79 -11.08 18.99
CA THR A 42 35.49 -10.26 18.01
C THR A 42 35.48 -10.95 16.65
N ALA A 43 34.93 -10.29 15.64
CA ALA A 43 34.76 -10.80 14.29
C ALA A 43 35.37 -9.83 13.28
N GLN A 44 35.99 -10.40 12.24
CA GLN A 44 36.54 -9.67 11.11
C GLN A 44 35.95 -10.22 9.82
N THR A 45 35.72 -9.34 8.86
CA THR A 45 35.41 -9.72 7.49
C THR A 45 36.41 -9.09 6.53
N SER A 46 36.58 -9.68 5.36
CA SER A 46 37.42 -9.09 4.31
C SER A 46 36.53 -8.31 3.36
N VAL A 47 36.85 -7.05 3.14
CA VAL A 47 36.19 -6.18 2.14
C VAL A 47 37.17 -5.85 1.03
N LEU A 48 36.66 -5.72 -0.19
CA LEU A 48 37.42 -5.24 -1.34
C LEU A 48 37.21 -3.73 -1.45
N ILE A 49 38.30 -2.96 -1.42
CA ILE A 49 38.27 -1.50 -1.48
C ILE A 49 38.87 -1.07 -2.81
N SER A 50 38.11 -0.29 -3.57
CA SER A 50 38.60 0.37 -4.79
C SER A 50 39.38 1.62 -4.40
N SER A 51 40.68 1.68 -4.71
CA SER A 51 41.45 2.92 -4.59
C SER A 51 41.02 3.91 -5.67
N ALA A 52 41.11 5.21 -5.36
CA ALA A 52 40.92 6.28 -6.35
C ALA A 52 41.87 6.20 -7.55
N ALA A 53 42.98 5.46 -7.45
CA ALA A 53 43.89 5.19 -8.57
C ALA A 53 43.40 4.06 -9.50
N GLY A 54 42.25 3.43 -9.19
CA GLY A 54 41.66 2.32 -9.94
C GLY A 54 41.92 0.88 -9.43
N PRO A 55 43.03 0.53 -8.73
CA PRO A 55 43.22 -0.84 -8.27
C PRO A 55 42.37 -1.16 -7.03
N VAL A 56 41.84 -2.38 -6.99
CA VAL A 56 41.10 -2.92 -5.85
C VAL A 56 42.05 -3.70 -4.93
N PHE A 57 41.98 -3.48 -3.63
CA PHE A 57 42.74 -4.26 -2.64
C PHE A 57 41.84 -4.81 -1.52
N PRO A 58 42.11 -6.03 -1.03
CA PRO A 58 41.41 -6.56 0.13
C PRO A 58 41.91 -5.90 1.41
N ALA A 59 40.98 -5.56 2.30
CA ALA A 59 41.27 -5.13 3.66
C ALA A 59 40.44 -5.93 4.66
N SER A 60 41.03 -6.19 5.82
CA SER A 60 40.35 -6.84 6.94
C SER A 60 39.76 -5.78 7.86
N VAL A 61 38.45 -5.84 8.06
CA VAL A 61 37.67 -4.89 8.86
C VAL A 61 36.94 -5.61 9.98
N TYR A 62 36.82 -4.97 11.13
CA TYR A 62 36.10 -5.51 12.28
C TYR A 62 34.62 -5.22 12.15
N THR A 63 33.80 -6.27 12.29
CA THR A 63 32.33 -6.18 12.33
C THR A 63 31.78 -6.41 13.72
N GLY A 64 32.56 -7.02 14.61
CA GLY A 64 32.24 -7.20 16.03
C GLY A 64 33.48 -7.10 16.90
N ILE A 65 33.33 -6.57 18.12
CA ILE A 65 34.39 -6.40 19.12
C ILE A 65 33.90 -6.88 20.48
N ASN A 66 34.62 -7.85 21.06
CA ASN A 66 34.46 -8.24 22.45
C ASN A 66 35.59 -7.64 23.29
N ILE A 67 35.23 -6.76 24.22
CA ILE A 67 36.17 -5.94 24.99
C ILE A 67 36.91 -6.74 26.06
N GLN A 68 36.31 -7.81 26.58
CA GLN A 68 36.99 -8.71 27.50
C GLN A 68 38.15 -9.45 26.83
N THR A 69 38.00 -9.78 25.55
CA THR A 69 39.05 -10.47 24.78
C THR A 69 40.06 -9.52 24.14
N HIS A 70 39.61 -8.35 23.65
CA HIS A 70 40.43 -7.40 22.88
C HIS A 70 40.18 -5.95 23.35
N PRO A 71 40.64 -5.57 24.55
CA PRO A 71 40.38 -4.25 25.12
C PRO A 71 41.01 -3.10 24.33
N GLU A 72 42.06 -3.35 23.55
CA GLU A 72 42.70 -2.35 22.68
C GLU A 72 41.79 -1.88 21.54
N LEU A 73 40.88 -2.73 21.06
CA LEU A 73 39.94 -2.38 20.00
C LEU A 73 38.89 -1.38 20.49
N ARG A 74 38.60 -1.36 21.79
CA ARG A 74 37.77 -0.33 22.43
C ARG A 74 38.31 1.06 22.14
N GLN A 75 39.60 1.25 22.40
CA GLN A 75 40.24 2.56 22.28
C GLN A 75 40.25 3.01 20.81
N ARG A 76 40.53 2.08 19.89
CA ARG A 76 40.48 2.35 18.45
C ARG A 76 39.09 2.76 17.97
N LEU A 77 38.03 2.13 18.49
CA LEU A 77 36.64 2.50 18.18
C LEU A 77 36.32 3.90 18.68
N ILE A 78 36.70 4.23 19.92
CA ILE A 78 36.48 5.55 20.52
C ILE A 78 37.25 6.65 19.78
N ASP A 79 38.49 6.37 19.37
CA ASP A 79 39.35 7.31 18.67
C ASP A 79 38.97 7.48 17.18
N GLY A 80 37.99 6.73 16.67
CA GLY A 80 37.62 6.72 15.25
C GLY A 80 38.73 6.16 14.34
N THR A 81 39.62 5.33 14.89
CA THR A 81 40.73 4.68 14.15
C THR A 81 40.48 3.19 13.88
N LEU A 82 39.30 2.72 14.22
CA LEU A 82 38.83 1.38 13.90
C LEU A 82 38.38 1.35 12.43
N ASN A 83 38.74 0.30 11.69
CA ASN A 83 38.42 0.13 10.27
C ASN A 83 39.00 1.21 9.34
N VAL A 84 39.99 1.94 9.82
CA VAL A 84 40.81 2.87 9.04
C VAL A 84 41.93 2.08 8.35
N VAL A 85 41.99 2.14 7.02
CA VAL A 85 42.91 1.34 6.20
C VAL A 85 43.80 2.23 5.34
N GLU A 86 45.11 1.97 5.35
CA GLU A 86 46.08 2.65 4.48
C GLU A 86 46.14 1.92 3.12
N CYS A 87 46.00 2.67 2.03
CA CYS A 87 46.07 2.12 0.69
C CYS A 87 47.51 1.73 0.33
N PRO A 88 47.76 0.50 -0.14
CA PRO A 88 49.11 0.06 -0.50
C PRO A 88 49.63 0.68 -1.81
N PHE A 89 48.74 1.33 -2.59
CA PHE A 89 49.06 1.89 -3.91
C PHE A 89 49.23 3.41 -3.90
N ASP A 90 48.69 4.09 -2.88
CA ASP A 90 48.75 5.53 -2.72
C ASP A 90 49.55 5.85 -1.45
N ASP A 91 50.78 6.37 -1.62
CA ASP A 91 51.70 6.65 -0.50
C ASP A 91 51.02 7.46 0.62
N GLY A 92 50.61 6.76 1.69
CA GLY A 92 50.02 7.33 2.89
C GLY A 92 48.54 7.71 2.83
N ARG A 93 47.79 7.35 1.78
CA ARG A 93 46.35 7.67 1.75
C ARG A 93 45.55 6.71 2.61
N ILE A 94 44.78 7.27 3.52
CA ILE A 94 43.98 6.55 4.49
C ILE A 94 42.50 6.60 4.06
N TYR A 95 41.81 5.46 4.15
CA TYR A 95 40.39 5.31 3.89
C TYR A 95 39.69 5.00 5.21
N ASP A 96 38.71 5.82 5.56
CA ASP A 96 37.79 5.57 6.67
C ASP A 96 36.57 4.82 6.13
N LEU A 97 36.37 3.58 6.58
CA LEU A 97 35.34 2.70 6.06
C LEU A 97 34.11 2.77 6.96
N ALA A 98 33.01 3.27 6.41
CA ALA A 98 31.72 3.34 7.08
C ALA A 98 31.12 1.92 7.23
N ILE A 99 31.53 1.20 8.27
CA ILE A 99 31.07 -0.16 8.57
C ILE A 99 30.48 -0.17 9.98
N SER A 100 29.28 -0.71 10.13
CA SER A 100 28.64 -0.91 11.43
C SER A 100 29.39 -1.96 12.25
N VAL A 101 29.60 -1.70 13.54
CA VAL A 101 30.36 -2.58 14.45
C VAL A 101 29.52 -2.94 15.66
N ILE A 102 29.45 -4.24 15.97
CA ILE A 102 28.84 -4.75 17.20
C ILE A 102 29.85 -4.64 18.34
N TYR A 103 29.52 -3.89 19.38
CA TYR A 103 30.30 -3.73 20.60
C TYR A 103 29.71 -4.59 21.71
N HIS A 104 30.54 -5.44 22.33
CA HIS A 104 30.13 -6.31 23.42
C HIS A 104 31.07 -6.22 24.64
N ASP A 105 30.52 -5.86 25.80
CA ASP A 105 31.18 -5.86 27.11
C ASP A 105 30.44 -6.79 28.07
N GLU A 106 31.00 -7.97 28.33
CA GLU A 106 30.43 -9.01 29.19
C GLU A 106 30.37 -8.59 30.66
N LYS A 107 31.35 -7.81 31.14
CA LYS A 107 31.42 -7.38 32.55
C LYS A 107 30.35 -6.34 32.84
N ARG A 108 30.17 -5.39 31.92
CA ARG A 108 29.15 -4.34 32.03
C ARG A 108 27.78 -4.77 31.53
N ARG A 109 27.69 -5.95 30.90
CA ARG A 109 26.48 -6.45 30.25
C ARG A 109 25.94 -5.43 29.24
N LEU A 110 26.83 -4.95 28.36
CA LEU A 110 26.49 -4.03 27.28
C LEU A 110 26.62 -4.75 25.94
N PHE A 111 25.56 -4.68 25.13
CA PHE A 111 25.54 -5.09 23.74
C PHE A 111 25.05 -3.89 22.93
N VAL A 112 25.87 -3.37 22.02
CA VAL A 112 25.63 -2.09 21.34
C VAL A 112 25.96 -2.22 19.86
N LEU A 113 25.04 -1.81 18.99
CA LEU A 113 25.27 -1.65 17.56
C LEU A 113 25.75 -0.22 17.29
N VAL A 114 27.01 -0.07 16.88
CA VAL A 114 27.62 1.22 16.53
C VAL A 114 27.53 1.41 15.03
N ILE A 115 26.73 2.38 14.58
CA ILE A 115 26.54 2.71 13.16
C ILE A 115 27.25 4.04 12.88
N PRO A 116 28.17 4.14 11.91
CA PRO A 116 28.76 5.43 11.54
C PRO A 116 27.69 6.45 11.15
N GLU A 117 27.89 7.74 11.46
CA GLU A 117 26.92 8.80 11.16
C GLU A 117 26.56 8.87 9.66
N THR A 118 27.51 8.55 8.77
CA THR A 118 27.29 8.47 7.32
C THR A 118 26.28 7.40 6.90
N LEU A 119 26.06 6.37 7.72
CA LEU A 119 25.08 5.30 7.51
C LEU A 119 23.83 5.46 8.36
N ARG A 120 23.55 6.65 8.89
CA ARG A 120 22.38 6.89 9.74
C ARG A 120 21.06 6.59 9.04
N HIS A 121 20.95 6.85 7.74
CA HIS A 121 19.77 6.52 6.94
C HIS A 121 19.53 4.99 6.85
N GLU A 122 20.56 4.15 7.03
CA GLU A 122 20.43 2.69 7.06
C GLU A 122 20.12 2.11 8.46
N GLU A 123 19.83 2.94 9.47
CA GLU A 123 19.63 2.47 10.85
C GLU A 123 18.68 1.26 10.94
N PHE A 124 17.48 1.40 10.38
CA PHE A 124 16.45 0.36 10.45
C PHE A 124 16.88 -0.92 9.75
N LYS A 125 17.54 -0.81 8.59
CA LYS A 125 18.07 -1.94 7.83
C LYS A 125 19.13 -2.70 8.62
N ARG A 126 20.09 -1.99 9.22
CA ARG A 126 21.17 -2.59 10.02
C ARG A 126 20.65 -3.21 11.32
N ARG A 127 19.69 -2.55 11.97
CA ARG A 127 19.03 -3.07 13.17
C ARG A 127 18.23 -4.34 12.87
N SER A 128 17.48 -4.36 11.77
CA SER A 128 16.72 -5.54 11.32
C SER A 128 17.66 -6.71 11.04
N ALA A 129 18.75 -6.48 10.30
CA ALA A 129 19.74 -7.51 9.99
C ALA A 129 20.36 -8.13 11.27
N LEU A 130 20.71 -7.30 12.27
CA LEU A 130 21.22 -7.81 13.55
C LEU A 130 20.18 -8.62 14.32
N LEU A 131 18.91 -8.19 14.33
CA LEU A 131 17.82 -8.92 14.97
C LEU A 131 17.58 -10.28 14.31
N GLU A 132 17.63 -10.35 12.98
CA GLU A 132 17.55 -11.61 12.25
C GLU A 132 18.72 -12.55 12.56
N GLU A 133 19.95 -12.03 12.66
CA GLU A 133 21.10 -12.82 13.05
C GLU A 133 21.00 -13.34 14.49
N LEU A 134 20.55 -12.50 15.43
CA LEU A 134 20.26 -12.91 16.81
C LEU A 134 19.15 -13.96 16.87
N ALA A 135 18.12 -13.86 16.03
CA ALA A 135 17.02 -14.84 15.97
C ALA A 135 17.47 -16.20 15.41
N ARG A 136 18.50 -16.22 14.55
CA ARG A 136 19.11 -17.47 14.05
C ARG A 136 19.98 -18.17 15.10
N GLU A 137 20.42 -17.47 16.14
CA GLU A 137 21.18 -18.07 17.23
C GLU A 137 20.31 -18.99 18.10
N ARG A 138 20.78 -20.21 18.35
CA ARG A 138 20.07 -21.20 19.18
C ARG A 138 20.34 -21.04 20.68
N GLU A 139 21.19 -20.09 21.07
CA GLU A 139 21.54 -19.83 22.47
C GLU A 139 20.49 -18.95 23.15
N VAL A 140 20.32 -19.13 24.47
CA VAL A 140 19.40 -18.28 25.25
C VAL A 140 19.97 -16.88 25.34
N LEU A 141 19.37 -15.92 24.63
CA LEU A 141 19.81 -14.52 24.62
C LEU A 141 19.58 -13.85 25.99
N PRO A 142 20.63 -13.32 26.66
CA PRO A 142 20.45 -12.51 27.86
C PRO A 142 19.67 -11.23 27.59
N ASN A 143 18.97 -10.69 28.59
CA ASN A 143 18.13 -9.50 28.44
C ASN A 143 18.87 -8.29 27.89
N TYR A 144 20.14 -8.10 28.24
CA TYR A 144 20.95 -6.98 27.74
C TYR A 144 21.32 -7.11 26.25
N VAL A 145 21.28 -8.32 25.71
CA VAL A 145 21.48 -8.58 24.27
C VAL A 145 20.17 -8.39 23.51
N ARG A 146 19.03 -8.84 24.09
CA ARG A 146 17.69 -8.60 23.52
C ARG A 146 17.38 -7.10 23.42
N ASN A 147 17.77 -6.34 24.44
CA ASN A 147 17.56 -4.91 24.53
C ASN A 147 18.83 -4.12 24.19
N PHE A 148 19.52 -4.50 23.10
CA PHE A 148 20.75 -3.82 22.68
C PHE A 148 20.50 -2.35 22.31
N HIS A 149 21.51 -1.51 22.49
CA HIS A 149 21.46 -0.09 22.12
C HIS A 149 21.98 0.14 20.71
N THR A 150 21.38 1.04 19.95
CA THR A 150 21.95 1.57 18.70
C THR A 150 22.51 2.96 18.96
N ILE A 151 23.75 3.22 18.55
CA ILE A 151 24.41 4.53 18.69
C ILE A 151 25.10 4.93 17.39
N PHE A 152 25.20 6.24 17.16
CA PHE A 152 25.87 6.80 15.97
C PHE A 152 27.24 7.40 16.26
N GLU A 153 27.45 7.88 17.48
CA GLU A 153 28.70 8.51 17.90
C GLU A 153 29.42 7.68 18.97
N PRO A 154 30.76 7.49 18.86
CA PRO A 154 31.55 6.82 19.89
C PRO A 154 31.51 7.51 21.26
N SER A 155 31.20 8.82 21.32
CA SER A 155 31.03 9.59 22.56
C SER A 155 29.91 9.02 23.46
N ARG A 156 28.81 8.56 22.85
CA ARG A 156 27.66 7.97 23.55
C ARG A 156 28.00 6.62 24.16
N LEU A 157 28.96 5.89 23.58
CA LEU A 157 29.44 4.62 24.13
C LEU A 157 30.06 4.82 25.51
N ILE A 158 30.84 5.89 25.71
CA ILE A 158 31.45 6.23 27.01
C ILE A 158 30.36 6.52 28.04
N ALA A 159 29.32 7.28 27.66
CA ALA A 159 28.21 7.59 28.56
C ALA A 159 27.43 6.32 28.99
N LEU A 160 27.23 5.37 28.06
CA LEU A 160 26.61 4.07 28.36
C LEU A 160 27.49 3.22 29.29
N GLU A 161 28.80 3.19 29.08
CA GLU A 161 29.73 2.50 29.96
C GLU A 161 29.72 3.08 31.39
N GLU A 162 29.78 4.40 31.53
CA GLU A 162 29.70 5.05 32.83
C GLU A 162 28.35 4.81 33.52
N ALA A 163 27.26 4.79 32.76
CA ALA A 163 25.94 4.47 33.29
C ALA A 163 25.86 3.02 33.79
N ALA A 164 26.45 2.07 33.05
CA ALA A 164 26.55 0.68 33.47
C ALA A 164 27.43 0.51 34.71
N ASP A 165 28.57 1.21 34.79
CA ASP A 165 29.44 1.22 35.96
C ASP A 165 28.71 1.77 37.20
N ARG A 166 27.97 2.89 37.06
CA ARG A 166 27.13 3.44 38.14
C ARG A 166 26.01 2.48 38.57
N ALA A 167 25.37 1.80 37.63
CA ALA A 167 24.34 0.81 37.93
C ALA A 167 24.91 -0.40 38.69
N ALA A 168 26.12 -0.85 38.32
CA ALA A 168 26.83 -1.92 39.00
C ALA A 168 27.22 -1.53 40.44
N GLU A 169 27.61 -0.27 40.66
CA GLU A 169 27.90 0.28 41.99
C GLU A 169 26.63 0.43 42.85
N ALA A 170 25.52 0.91 42.27
CA ALA A 170 24.24 1.13 42.96
C ALA A 170 23.54 -0.19 43.35
N GLY A 171 23.79 -1.28 42.62
CA GLY A 171 23.29 -2.62 42.93
C GLY A 171 23.98 -3.32 44.11
N GLN A 172 25.04 -2.74 44.68
CA GLN A 172 25.66 -3.25 45.91
C GLN A 172 24.96 -2.66 47.16
N PRO A 173 24.36 -3.47 48.05
CA PRO A 173 23.69 -2.96 49.24
C PRO A 173 24.70 -2.36 50.22
N GLN A 174 24.87 -1.04 50.17
CA GLN A 174 25.62 -0.30 51.19
C GLN A 174 24.74 -0.06 52.42
N ALA A 175 25.18 -0.57 53.57
CA ALA A 175 24.59 -0.28 54.87
C ALA A 175 24.82 1.21 55.23
N PRO A 176 23.78 1.96 55.64
CA PRO A 176 23.89 3.40 55.83
C PRO A 176 24.65 3.72 57.12
N THR A 177 25.61 4.64 57.00
CA THR A 177 26.26 5.31 58.15
C THR A 177 25.73 6.74 58.22
N PRO A 178 25.41 7.31 59.39
CA PRO A 178 24.78 8.63 59.49
C PRO A 178 25.81 9.75 59.66
N GLN A 179 25.68 10.83 58.88
CA GLN A 179 26.26 12.15 59.14
C GLN A 179 25.17 13.19 58.80
N ASP A 180 24.61 13.90 59.77
CA ASP A 180 25.13 14.98 60.60
C ASP A 180 25.23 16.31 59.81
N SER A 181 24.34 17.20 60.21
CA SER A 181 23.98 18.46 59.55
C SER A 181 24.43 19.63 60.41
N SER A 182 25.18 20.57 59.86
CA SER A 182 25.13 22.00 60.24
C SER A 182 26.16 22.82 59.46
N GLU A 183 25.74 23.97 58.93
CA GLU A 183 26.47 25.25 59.13
C GLU A 183 25.62 26.45 58.71
N VAL A 184 25.66 27.49 59.55
CA VAL A 184 24.84 28.71 59.55
C VAL A 184 25.78 29.93 59.52
N GLY A 185 25.50 30.87 58.61
CA GLY A 185 25.45 32.33 58.82
C GLY A 185 26.73 33.11 59.19
N GLU A 186 27.01 34.16 58.41
CA GLU A 186 27.78 35.33 58.85
C GLU A 186 27.31 36.61 58.12
N ALA A 187 26.85 37.63 58.86
CA ALA A 187 26.62 38.97 58.33
C ALA A 187 26.93 40.03 59.40
N THR A 188 27.83 40.94 59.03
CA THR A 188 28.62 41.81 59.91
C THR A 188 28.01 43.20 60.10
N VAL A 189 28.11 43.68 61.34
CA VAL A 189 27.69 44.98 61.89
C VAL A 189 28.61 46.13 61.45
N ILE A 190 28.05 47.30 61.09
CA ILE A 190 28.78 48.59 61.07
C ILE A 190 27.93 49.71 61.73
N THR A 191 28.51 50.26 62.79
CA THR A 191 28.18 51.47 63.56
C THR A 191 28.66 52.76 62.87
N THR A 192 27.93 53.89 63.00
CA THR A 192 28.51 55.25 63.14
C THR A 192 27.52 56.36 63.55
N THR A 193 27.80 56.95 64.73
CA THR A 193 27.86 58.39 65.12
C THR A 193 26.83 59.46 64.69
N ALA A 194 26.29 60.15 65.70
CA ALA A 194 25.49 61.39 65.67
C ALA A 194 26.33 62.68 65.55
N PRO A 195 25.71 63.81 65.08
CA PRO A 195 25.81 65.05 65.84
C PRO A 195 24.54 65.93 65.88
N SER A 196 24.57 66.80 66.88
CA SER A 196 23.61 67.75 67.48
C SER A 196 23.07 68.90 66.61
N GLY A 197 21.80 69.28 66.82
CA GLY A 197 21.25 70.62 66.54
C GLY A 197 19.72 70.63 66.28
N PRO A 198 18.84 71.01 67.23
CA PRO A 198 17.39 70.85 67.08
C PRO A 198 16.77 72.11 66.47
N SER A 199 16.26 72.01 65.25
CA SER A 199 15.08 72.75 64.71
C SER A 199 15.13 72.89 63.18
N GLU A 200 16.30 72.84 62.55
CA GLU A 200 16.41 72.79 61.07
C GLU A 200 16.80 71.38 60.58
N ALA A 201 17.51 70.62 61.40
CA ALA A 201 17.80 69.22 61.13
C ALA A 201 16.54 68.34 61.19
N GLU A 202 15.53 68.68 61.99
CA GLU A 202 14.29 67.90 62.09
C GLU A 202 13.40 68.03 60.85
N GLU A 203 13.34 69.22 60.22
CA GLU A 203 12.62 69.40 58.95
C GLU A 203 13.38 68.76 57.77
N ALA A 204 14.72 68.85 57.76
CA ALA A 204 15.54 68.15 56.76
C ALA A 204 15.47 66.62 56.92
N LEU A 205 15.54 66.10 58.15
CA LEU A 205 15.33 64.68 58.45
C LEU A 205 13.90 64.26 58.13
N GLN A 206 12.88 65.08 58.38
CA GLN A 206 11.51 64.73 58.00
C GLN A 206 11.34 64.69 56.49
N ALA A 207 11.93 65.64 55.74
CA ALA A 207 11.93 65.60 54.28
C ALA A 207 12.69 64.37 53.75
N GLU A 208 13.86 64.07 54.30
CA GLU A 208 14.67 62.90 53.93
C GLU A 208 13.98 61.57 54.30
N LEU A 209 13.24 61.55 55.41
CA LEU A 209 12.46 60.40 55.88
C LEU A 209 11.19 60.22 55.04
N GLU A 210 10.55 61.29 54.57
CA GLU A 210 9.45 61.20 53.60
C GLU A 210 9.93 60.78 52.20
N THR A 211 11.11 61.24 51.75
CA THR A 211 11.69 60.75 50.48
C THR A 211 12.04 59.27 50.59
N LEU A 212 12.70 58.85 51.68
CA LEU A 212 13.01 57.43 51.94
C LEU A 212 11.75 56.59 52.09
N LYS A 213 10.68 57.09 52.72
CA LYS A 213 9.39 56.39 52.76
C LYS A 213 8.79 56.20 51.37
N SER A 214 8.89 57.22 50.50
CA SER A 214 8.40 57.12 49.12
C SER A 214 9.22 56.12 48.30
N GLU A 215 10.55 56.12 48.46
CA GLU A 215 11.43 55.14 47.82
C GLU A 215 11.17 53.73 48.32
N LEU A 216 10.97 53.55 49.62
CA LEU A 216 10.70 52.25 50.23
C LEU A 216 9.29 51.75 49.88
N ALA A 217 8.32 52.65 49.66
CA ALA A 217 7.02 52.31 49.09
C ALA A 217 7.16 51.85 47.63
N GLY A 218 7.94 52.57 46.81
CA GLY A 218 8.23 52.16 45.42
C GLY A 218 8.98 50.82 45.33
N GLN A 219 9.94 50.58 46.21
CA GLN A 219 10.65 49.29 46.30
C GLN A 219 9.73 48.15 46.74
N ARG A 220 8.76 48.41 47.62
CA ARG A 220 7.75 47.40 48.01
C ARG A 220 6.81 47.08 46.86
N GLU A 221 6.43 48.08 46.08
CA GLU A 221 5.59 47.89 44.90
C GLU A 221 6.34 47.06 43.83
N SER A 222 7.61 47.39 43.54
CA SER A 222 8.42 46.61 42.59
C SER A 222 8.69 45.18 43.08
N LEU A 223 8.90 44.97 44.39
CA LEU A 223 9.04 43.63 44.96
C LEU A 223 7.74 42.82 44.88
N ASN A 224 6.58 43.45 45.06
CA ASN A 224 5.29 42.79 44.90
C ASN A 224 5.02 42.42 43.44
N GLU A 225 5.39 43.28 42.50
CA GLU A 225 5.29 43.01 41.07
C GLU A 225 6.20 41.85 40.64
N ALA A 226 7.47 41.88 41.07
CA ALA A 226 8.42 40.79 40.83
C ALA A 226 7.95 39.46 41.46
N ARG A 227 7.32 39.51 42.64
CA ARG A 227 6.73 38.32 43.27
C ARG A 227 5.54 37.78 42.48
N ALA A 228 4.68 38.66 41.95
CA ALA A 228 3.56 38.25 41.11
C ALA A 228 4.04 37.65 39.77
N GLU A 229 5.12 38.17 39.20
CA GLU A 229 5.78 37.58 38.03
C GLU A 229 6.36 36.19 38.33
N LEU A 230 7.03 36.04 39.47
CA LEU A 230 7.56 34.75 39.91
C LEU A 230 6.46 33.70 40.10
N GLU A 231 5.32 34.08 40.71
CA GLU A 231 4.16 33.18 40.87
C GLU A 231 3.55 32.78 39.52
N ARG A 232 3.51 33.69 38.53
CA ARG A 232 3.06 33.35 37.16
C ARG A 232 4.03 32.38 36.48
N ALA A 233 5.33 32.61 36.63
CA ALA A 233 6.36 31.73 36.08
C ALA A 233 6.33 30.33 36.72
N GLN A 234 6.09 30.25 38.03
CA GLN A 234 5.93 28.98 38.74
C GLN A 234 4.71 28.19 38.22
N ARG A 235 3.55 28.84 38.03
CA ARG A 235 2.37 28.17 37.46
C ARG A 235 2.57 27.72 36.03
N ALA A 236 3.27 28.52 35.21
CA ALA A 236 3.60 28.12 33.86
C ALA A 236 4.50 26.88 33.84
N LEU A 237 5.48 26.81 34.76
CA LEU A 237 6.36 25.65 34.90
C LEU A 237 5.61 24.41 35.39
N GLU A 238 4.70 24.55 36.37
CA GLU A 238 3.84 23.44 36.83
C GLU A 238 2.96 22.89 35.71
N ASN A 239 2.38 23.76 34.87
CA ASN A 239 1.61 23.35 33.70
C ASN A 239 2.49 22.63 32.66
N SER A 240 3.69 23.15 32.38
CA SER A 240 4.65 22.46 31.48
C SER A 240 5.06 21.09 32.04
N GLN A 241 5.25 20.96 33.35
CA GLN A 241 5.59 19.69 33.98
C GLN A 241 4.44 18.68 33.89
N SER A 242 3.18 19.13 34.06
CA SER A 242 2.01 18.27 33.86
C SER A 242 1.93 17.76 32.42
N GLY A 243 2.14 18.65 31.43
CA GLY A 243 2.15 18.26 30.01
C GLY A 243 3.23 17.23 29.67
N VAL A 244 4.43 17.39 30.23
CA VAL A 244 5.53 16.41 30.03
C VAL A 244 5.22 15.06 30.67
N LEU A 245 4.52 15.02 31.81
CA LEU A 245 4.12 13.76 32.45
C LEU A 245 3.05 13.04 31.62
N GLU A 246 2.05 13.77 31.11
CA GLU A 246 1.03 13.21 30.21
C GLU A 246 1.64 12.65 28.92
N GLU A 247 2.62 13.37 28.35
CA GLU A 247 3.36 12.92 27.17
C GLU A 247 4.23 11.67 27.48
N GLN A 248 4.85 11.61 28.65
CA GLN A 248 5.59 10.40 29.10
C GLN A 248 4.67 9.19 29.28
N GLU A 249 3.46 9.38 29.81
CA GLU A 249 2.46 8.31 29.95
C GLU A 249 1.90 7.87 28.60
N ALA A 250 1.73 8.79 27.64
CA ALA A 250 1.37 8.45 26.26
C ALA A 250 2.47 7.61 25.60
N ILE A 251 3.74 8.04 25.68
CA ILE A 251 4.89 7.29 25.15
C ILE A 251 5.01 5.91 25.81
N ALA A 252 4.69 5.78 27.10
CA ALA A 252 4.71 4.49 27.79
C ALA A 252 3.63 3.54 27.24
N ARG A 253 2.42 4.05 26.96
CA ARG A 253 1.33 3.28 26.33
C ARG A 253 1.68 2.87 24.91
N ASP A 254 2.25 3.78 24.11
CA ASP A 254 2.66 3.48 22.74
C ASP A 254 3.75 2.40 22.71
N ARG A 255 4.70 2.44 23.66
CA ARG A 255 5.72 1.39 23.80
C ARG A 255 5.12 0.03 24.18
N GLU A 256 4.08 0.01 25.00
CA GLU A 256 3.37 -1.22 25.35
C GLU A 256 2.65 -1.81 24.13
N GLN A 257 1.94 -0.98 23.36
CA GLN A 257 1.30 -1.39 22.10
C GLN A 257 2.33 -1.90 21.08
N LEU A 258 3.47 -1.23 20.92
CA LEU A 258 4.54 -1.67 20.02
C LEU A 258 5.14 -3.02 20.46
N ASN A 259 5.29 -3.26 21.76
CA ASN A 259 5.75 -4.56 22.26
C ASN A 259 4.74 -5.67 22.00
N GLU A 260 3.44 -5.38 22.07
CA GLU A 260 2.38 -6.33 21.73
C GLU A 260 2.40 -6.69 20.24
N VAL A 261 2.51 -5.68 19.37
CA VAL A 261 2.65 -5.88 17.92
C VAL A 261 3.91 -6.68 17.59
N ALA A 262 5.05 -6.36 18.22
CA ALA A 262 6.29 -7.13 18.05
C ALA A 262 6.11 -8.60 18.46
N SER A 263 5.41 -8.87 19.56
CA SER A 263 5.11 -10.23 20.03
C SER A 263 4.16 -10.99 19.08
N ARG A 264 3.27 -10.29 18.39
CA ARG A 264 2.41 -10.87 17.35
C ARG A 264 3.21 -11.23 16.09
N VAL A 265 4.08 -10.32 15.64
CA VAL A 265 4.95 -10.54 14.49
C VAL A 265 5.92 -11.70 14.73
N GLU A 266 6.47 -11.83 15.95
CA GLU A 266 7.35 -12.97 16.30
C GLU A 266 6.60 -14.31 16.23
N ARG A 267 5.34 -14.36 16.72
CA ARG A 267 4.49 -15.55 16.60
C ARG A 267 4.18 -15.90 15.14
N ASP A 268 3.86 -14.91 14.32
CA ASP A 268 3.53 -15.13 12.91
C ASP A 268 4.76 -15.55 12.11
N SER A 269 5.93 -14.94 12.37
CA SER A 269 7.21 -15.35 11.78
C SER A 269 7.55 -16.82 12.13
N ALA A 270 7.34 -17.23 13.38
CA ALA A 270 7.54 -18.62 13.79
C ALA A 270 6.58 -19.59 13.05
N ARG A 271 5.33 -19.19 12.81
CA ARG A 271 4.37 -19.99 12.02
C ARG A 271 4.81 -20.11 10.57
N VAL A 272 5.24 -19.01 9.95
CA VAL A 272 5.75 -19.01 8.57
C VAL A 272 6.99 -19.89 8.45
N GLN A 273 7.91 -19.82 9.41
CA GLN A 273 9.09 -20.66 9.40
C GLN A 273 8.77 -22.15 9.54
N ASP A 274 7.81 -22.53 10.39
CA ASP A 274 7.32 -23.92 10.48
C ASP A 274 6.66 -24.40 9.18
N THR A 275 5.90 -23.52 8.50
CA THR A 275 5.32 -23.88 7.20
C THR A 275 6.38 -24.06 6.12
N ARG A 276 7.44 -23.24 6.14
CA ARG A 276 8.55 -23.33 5.19
C ARG A 276 9.35 -24.61 5.38
N THR A 277 9.65 -24.99 6.62
CA THR A 277 10.35 -26.25 6.91
C THR A 277 9.51 -27.45 6.48
N ARG A 278 8.20 -27.45 6.72
CA ARG A 278 7.30 -28.51 6.22
C ARG A 278 7.29 -28.61 4.69
N LEU A 279 7.25 -27.48 3.99
CA LEU A 279 7.30 -27.48 2.51
C LEU A 279 8.64 -27.97 1.96
N GLU A 280 9.76 -27.64 2.62
CA GLU A 280 11.09 -28.16 2.27
C GLU A 280 11.19 -29.68 2.51
N GLU A 281 10.61 -30.18 3.61
CA GLU A 281 10.49 -31.62 3.87
C GLU A 281 9.60 -32.35 2.83
N GLU A 282 8.48 -31.75 2.43
CA GLU A 282 7.63 -32.31 1.38
C GLU A 282 8.31 -32.28 0.01
N ARG A 283 9.03 -31.20 -0.32
CA ARG A 283 9.77 -31.08 -1.57
C ARG A 283 10.87 -32.13 -1.68
N THR A 284 11.66 -32.31 -0.62
CA THR A 284 12.71 -33.34 -0.58
C THR A 284 12.11 -34.75 -0.73
N ARG A 285 10.99 -35.02 -0.05
CA ARG A 285 10.25 -36.27 -0.22
C ARG A 285 9.76 -36.50 -1.67
N LEU A 286 9.22 -35.47 -2.32
CA LEU A 286 8.78 -35.55 -3.72
C LEU A 286 9.95 -35.74 -4.70
N GLU A 287 11.10 -35.13 -4.43
CA GLU A 287 12.33 -35.33 -5.21
C GLU A 287 12.84 -36.77 -5.10
N GLU A 288 12.81 -37.37 -3.90
CA GLU A 288 13.11 -38.79 -3.70
C GLU A 288 12.12 -39.70 -4.44
N GLU A 289 10.82 -39.41 -4.37
CA GLU A 289 9.79 -40.16 -5.10
C GLU A 289 9.97 -40.06 -6.63
N ARG A 290 10.33 -38.88 -7.14
CA ARG A 290 10.65 -38.68 -8.57
C ARG A 290 11.89 -39.48 -8.98
N ALA A 291 12.95 -39.47 -8.18
CA ALA A 291 14.16 -40.25 -8.45
C ALA A 291 13.86 -41.76 -8.52
N MET A 292 13.02 -42.27 -7.61
CA MET A 292 12.57 -43.67 -7.63
C MET A 292 11.76 -44.00 -8.89
N LEU A 293 10.88 -43.09 -9.35
CA LEU A 293 10.10 -43.28 -10.56
C LEU A 293 10.98 -43.25 -11.83
N GLU A 294 11.99 -42.39 -11.88
CA GLU A 294 12.95 -42.36 -13.00
C GLU A 294 13.78 -43.64 -13.07
N GLU A 295 14.23 -44.17 -11.93
CA GLU A 295 14.94 -45.44 -11.88
C GLU A 295 14.04 -46.60 -12.34
N ALA A 296 12.77 -46.62 -11.93
CA ALA A 296 11.79 -47.60 -12.39
C ALA A 296 11.53 -47.50 -13.91
N ARG A 297 11.44 -46.28 -14.47
CA ARG A 297 11.31 -46.07 -15.92
C ARG A 297 12.53 -46.58 -16.69
N ARG A 298 13.75 -46.31 -16.20
CA ARG A 298 14.99 -46.83 -16.80
C ARG A 298 15.01 -48.36 -16.78
N ALA A 299 14.59 -48.99 -15.68
CA ALA A 299 14.51 -50.45 -15.59
C ALA A 299 13.51 -51.04 -16.61
N LEU A 300 12.35 -50.42 -16.77
CA LEU A 300 11.35 -50.84 -17.77
C LEU A 300 11.87 -50.68 -19.20
N GLN A 301 12.56 -49.58 -19.52
CA GLN A 301 13.13 -49.35 -20.85
C GLN A 301 14.19 -50.41 -21.20
N VAL A 302 15.04 -50.80 -20.24
CA VAL A 302 16.00 -51.90 -20.42
C VAL A 302 15.28 -53.23 -20.66
N GLN A 303 14.18 -53.48 -19.94
CA GLN A 303 13.38 -54.70 -20.13
C GLN A 303 12.73 -54.72 -21.52
N GLU A 304 12.23 -53.60 -22.01
CA GLU A 304 11.64 -53.46 -23.35
C GLU A 304 12.67 -53.71 -24.45
N LEU A 305 13.87 -53.13 -24.34
CA LEU A 305 14.98 -53.38 -25.28
C LEU A 305 15.40 -54.86 -25.28
N ASN A 306 15.40 -55.53 -24.13
CA ASN A 306 15.70 -56.96 -24.05
C ASN A 306 14.63 -57.80 -24.75
N LEU A 307 13.35 -57.48 -24.55
CA LEU A 307 12.23 -58.17 -25.22
C LEU A 307 12.27 -57.93 -26.74
N GLU A 308 12.61 -56.72 -27.18
CA GLU A 308 12.77 -56.40 -28.60
C GLU A 308 13.94 -57.18 -29.23
N GLN A 309 15.08 -57.29 -28.54
CA GLN A 309 16.19 -58.14 -28.99
C GLN A 309 15.82 -59.62 -29.06
N GLU A 310 15.05 -60.14 -28.11
CA GLU A 310 14.54 -61.52 -28.16
C GLU A 310 13.57 -61.70 -29.33
N ARG A 311 12.70 -60.73 -29.59
CA ARG A 311 11.79 -60.74 -30.73
C ARG A 311 12.56 -60.74 -32.06
N LEU A 312 13.55 -59.87 -32.22
CA LEU A 312 14.40 -59.84 -33.40
C LEU A 312 15.18 -61.14 -33.60
N ARG A 313 15.65 -61.79 -32.52
CA ARG A 313 16.28 -63.12 -32.59
C ARG A 313 15.32 -64.20 -33.07
N LEU A 314 14.06 -64.16 -32.62
CA LEU A 314 13.02 -65.08 -33.06
C LEU A 314 12.63 -64.84 -34.53
N GLU A 315 12.53 -63.57 -34.95
CA GLU A 315 12.23 -63.19 -36.33
C GLU A 315 13.38 -63.56 -37.29
N GLN A 316 14.64 -63.34 -36.91
CA GLN A 316 15.81 -63.73 -37.73
C GLN A 316 16.07 -65.25 -37.75
N GLY A 317 15.58 -65.99 -36.76
CA GLY A 317 15.62 -67.45 -36.75
C GLY A 317 14.56 -68.11 -37.64
N ALA A 318 13.56 -67.35 -38.11
CA ALA A 318 12.45 -67.85 -38.91
C ALA A 318 12.55 -67.37 -40.37
N GLN A 319 13.00 -68.29 -41.23
CA GLN A 319 12.80 -68.31 -42.69
C GLN A 319 13.69 -67.40 -43.55
N SER A 320 14.80 -68.00 -43.98
CA SER A 320 15.36 -67.78 -45.32
C SER A 320 14.42 -68.37 -46.38
N SER A 321 13.75 -67.54 -47.18
CA SER A 321 13.52 -67.85 -48.59
C SER A 321 13.04 -66.63 -49.38
N ASN A 322 13.92 -66.20 -50.29
CA ASN A 322 13.65 -65.62 -51.61
C ASN A 322 12.60 -64.50 -51.74
N ALA A 323 13.07 -63.29 -52.04
CA ALA A 323 12.62 -62.54 -53.23
C ALA A 323 13.56 -61.35 -53.49
N GLU A 324 14.14 -61.35 -54.69
CA GLU A 324 14.78 -60.21 -55.34
C GLU A 324 13.70 -59.26 -55.89
N GLU A 325 13.85 -57.94 -55.73
CA GLU A 325 13.33 -56.86 -56.60
C GLU A 325 13.72 -55.52 -55.95
N ALA A 326 14.72 -54.75 -56.42
CA ALA A 326 14.85 -53.97 -57.65
C ALA A 326 13.97 -52.70 -57.71
N THR A 327 14.67 -51.54 -57.83
CA THR A 327 14.21 -50.22 -58.37
C THR A 327 13.29 -49.39 -57.45
N GLN A 328 13.26 -48.04 -57.44
CA GLN A 328 13.76 -47.00 -58.35
C GLN A 328 13.78 -45.64 -57.62
N VAL A 329 14.75 -44.80 -57.95
CA VAL A 329 14.81 -43.36 -57.62
C VAL A 329 13.89 -42.59 -58.57
N VAL A 330 12.95 -41.79 -58.04
CA VAL A 330 12.24 -40.73 -58.77
C VAL A 330 12.07 -39.52 -57.83
N THR A 331 12.77 -38.44 -58.16
CA THR A 331 12.50 -37.07 -57.74
C THR A 331 11.34 -36.52 -58.56
N ASP A 332 10.43 -35.75 -57.97
CA ASP A 332 9.74 -34.67 -58.70
C ASP A 332 9.05 -33.67 -57.75
N ASP A 333 9.40 -32.40 -57.96
CA ASP A 333 8.68 -31.19 -57.59
C ASP A 333 7.30 -31.16 -58.25
N GLN A 334 6.21 -30.94 -57.50
CA GLN A 334 4.98 -30.35 -58.04
C GLN A 334 4.29 -29.43 -57.05
N PHE A 335 4.35 -28.14 -57.38
CA PHE A 335 3.52 -27.05 -56.87
C PHE A 335 2.03 -27.34 -57.07
N ILE A 336 1.20 -26.98 -56.09
CA ILE A 336 -0.26 -26.91 -56.23
C ILE A 336 -0.71 -25.48 -55.91
N GLU A 337 -1.04 -24.73 -56.97
CA GLU A 337 -1.94 -23.58 -56.92
C GLU A 337 -3.37 -24.08 -56.63
N VAL A 338 -4.06 -23.48 -55.65
CA VAL A 338 -5.50 -23.67 -55.44
C VAL A 338 -6.24 -22.37 -55.76
N MET A 339 -7.08 -22.45 -56.78
CA MET A 339 -8.02 -21.42 -57.20
C MET A 339 -9.22 -21.31 -56.24
N ASN A 340 -9.67 -20.07 -56.06
CA ASN A 340 -11.00 -19.69 -55.58
C ASN A 340 -12.14 -20.44 -56.30
N PRO A 341 -13.22 -20.76 -55.57
CA PRO A 341 -14.56 -20.69 -56.13
C PRO A 341 -15.45 -19.66 -55.41
N SER A 342 -16.12 -18.87 -56.24
CA SER A 342 -17.14 -17.89 -55.90
C SER A 342 -18.55 -18.52 -55.98
N VAL A 343 -19.50 -17.93 -55.23
CA VAL A 343 -20.97 -17.86 -55.45
C VAL A 343 -21.93 -18.81 -54.66
N ALA A 344 -22.60 -18.18 -53.67
CA ALA A 344 -24.03 -18.28 -53.23
C ALA A 344 -24.52 -19.48 -52.37
N PRO A 345 -25.66 -19.38 -51.60
CA PRO A 345 -26.72 -18.35 -51.60
C PRO A 345 -27.24 -17.82 -50.23
N THR A 346 -27.96 -16.71 -50.31
CA THR A 346 -28.74 -15.99 -49.29
C THR A 346 -29.91 -16.80 -48.69
N PRO A 347 -30.17 -16.76 -47.38
CA PRO A 347 -31.45 -17.20 -46.81
C PRO A 347 -32.44 -16.02 -46.61
N PRO A 348 -33.76 -16.29 -46.59
CA PRO A 348 -34.78 -15.25 -46.68
C PRO A 348 -35.27 -14.73 -45.32
N GLY A 349 -35.54 -13.42 -45.28
CA GLY A 349 -36.67 -12.78 -44.59
C GLY A 349 -36.94 -13.14 -43.12
N ALA A 350 -36.40 -12.34 -42.20
CA ALA A 350 -36.96 -12.19 -40.86
C ALA A 350 -37.66 -10.82 -40.76
N ALA A 351 -38.93 -10.88 -40.37
CA ALA A 351 -39.86 -9.78 -40.30
C ALA A 351 -39.46 -8.74 -39.23
N SER A 352 -39.56 -7.46 -39.59
CA SER A 352 -39.45 -6.33 -38.67
C SER A 352 -40.66 -6.33 -37.71
N LEU A 353 -40.45 -6.84 -36.51
CA LEU A 353 -41.30 -6.52 -35.36
C LEU A 353 -40.96 -5.10 -34.91
N ARG A 354 -41.98 -4.24 -34.94
CA ARG A 354 -41.97 -2.91 -34.35
C ARG A 354 -41.80 -3.06 -32.85
N ASP A 355 -40.64 -2.65 -32.35
CA ASP A 355 -40.37 -2.54 -30.94
C ASP A 355 -41.00 -1.25 -30.40
N THR A 356 -42.01 -1.41 -29.57
CA THR A 356 -42.68 -0.33 -28.83
C THR A 356 -41.80 0.04 -27.66
N GLY A 357 -41.38 1.31 -27.61
CA GLY A 357 -40.44 1.83 -26.61
C GLY A 357 -40.82 1.54 -25.15
N SER A 358 -40.23 0.50 -24.61
CA SER A 358 -39.94 0.36 -23.19
C SER A 358 -38.54 0.89 -22.94
N GLU A 359 -38.44 2.01 -22.23
CA GLU A 359 -37.19 2.49 -21.64
C GLU A 359 -36.46 1.32 -20.97
N PRO A 360 -35.16 1.10 -21.25
CA PRO A 360 -34.39 0.10 -20.54
C PRO A 360 -34.40 0.49 -19.06
N ALA A 361 -35.02 -0.36 -18.24
CA ALA A 361 -35.00 -0.21 -16.79
C ALA A 361 -33.54 -0.01 -16.36
N ARG A 362 -33.24 1.18 -15.82
CA ARG A 362 -31.97 1.53 -15.20
C ARG A 362 -31.58 0.35 -14.29
N ARG A 363 -30.48 -0.34 -14.59
CA ARG A 363 -29.91 -1.30 -13.63
C ARG A 363 -29.73 -0.54 -12.32
N PRO A 364 -30.32 -0.98 -11.19
CA PRO A 364 -30.01 -0.37 -9.90
C PRO A 364 -28.50 -0.45 -9.74
N GLU A 365 -27.86 0.69 -9.43
CA GLU A 365 -26.46 0.70 -9.03
C GLU A 365 -26.28 -0.33 -7.89
N PRO A 366 -25.17 -1.09 -7.86
CA PRO A 366 -24.93 -2.04 -6.80
C PRO A 366 -25.03 -1.31 -5.47
N ALA A 367 -26.07 -1.63 -4.71
CA ALA A 367 -26.44 -0.92 -3.50
C ALA A 367 -25.24 -0.97 -2.53
N ARG A 368 -24.55 0.16 -2.40
CA ARG A 368 -23.55 0.39 -1.35
C ARG A 368 -24.24 0.16 0.00
N HIS A 369 -23.48 -0.28 1.01
CA HIS A 369 -23.94 -0.43 2.40
C HIS A 369 -24.27 0.95 2.99
N GLN A 370 -25.31 1.60 2.49
CA GLN A 370 -25.72 2.94 2.91
C GLN A 370 -26.90 2.81 3.85
N LEU A 371 -26.67 3.34 5.05
CA LEU A 371 -27.67 3.52 6.07
C LEU A 371 -28.26 4.93 5.94
N LEU A 372 -29.59 5.03 5.95
CA LEU A 372 -30.28 6.30 6.03
C LEU A 372 -30.68 6.56 7.47
N ARG A 373 -30.50 7.79 7.96
CA ARG A 373 -31.03 8.19 9.27
C ARG A 373 -32.55 8.00 9.25
N ALA A 374 -33.04 7.16 10.14
CA ALA A 374 -34.45 6.85 10.28
C ALA A 374 -35.05 7.68 11.42
N THR A 375 -36.37 7.94 11.35
CA THR A 375 -37.09 8.44 12.52
C THR A 375 -37.42 7.24 13.41
N PRO A 376 -37.26 7.35 14.74
CA PRO A 376 -37.47 6.23 15.66
C PRO A 376 -38.97 5.87 15.74
N ALA A 377 -39.46 5.12 14.77
CA ALA A 377 -40.77 4.50 14.82
C ALA A 377 -40.62 3.12 15.48
N GLU A 378 -41.34 2.91 16.59
CA GLU A 378 -41.46 1.59 17.26
C GLU A 378 -40.17 1.06 17.94
N LEU A 379 -39.24 1.94 18.31
CA LEU A 379 -38.08 1.54 19.13
C LEU A 379 -38.50 1.21 20.58
N PRO A 380 -37.86 0.22 21.23
CA PRO A 380 -37.94 0.05 22.68
C PRO A 380 -37.62 1.37 23.36
N GLY A 381 -38.52 1.84 24.24
CA GLY A 381 -38.28 3.08 24.98
C GLY A 381 -37.15 2.97 26.02
N ASN A 382 -36.72 1.75 26.35
CA ASN A 382 -35.62 1.47 27.28
C ASN A 382 -34.82 0.26 26.78
N PHE A 383 -33.51 0.44 26.64
CA PHE A 383 -32.53 -0.58 26.25
C PHE A 383 -32.52 -1.80 27.18
N ASP A 384 -32.50 -1.60 28.51
CA ASP A 384 -32.36 -2.68 29.50
C ASP A 384 -33.50 -3.71 29.40
N ALA A 385 -34.70 -3.25 29.04
CA ALA A 385 -35.86 -4.10 28.86
C ALA A 385 -35.76 -4.99 27.60
N ALA A 386 -34.96 -4.57 26.61
CA ALA A 386 -34.77 -5.30 25.36
C ALA A 386 -33.52 -6.19 25.39
N ALA A 387 -32.46 -5.78 26.12
CA ALA A 387 -31.16 -6.44 26.11
C ALA A 387 -30.95 -7.50 27.19
N ASP A 388 -31.88 -7.64 28.15
CA ASP A 388 -31.78 -8.61 29.26
C ASP A 388 -30.42 -8.54 30.02
N GLY A 389 -29.84 -7.35 30.09
CA GLY A 389 -28.55 -7.08 30.76
C GLY A 389 -27.30 -7.18 29.87
N GLU A 390 -27.42 -7.45 28.58
CA GLU A 390 -26.30 -7.39 27.62
C GLU A 390 -26.08 -5.97 27.08
N LEU A 391 -24.87 -5.68 26.57
CA LEU A 391 -24.52 -4.38 25.97
C LEU A 391 -25.06 -4.18 24.55
N VAL A 392 -25.59 -5.26 23.96
CA VAL A 392 -26.14 -5.29 22.61
C VAL A 392 -27.32 -6.24 22.58
N PHE A 393 -28.33 -5.95 21.75
CA PHE A 393 -29.41 -6.90 21.48
C PHE A 393 -29.67 -7.01 19.99
N VAL A 394 -30.06 -8.21 19.55
CA VAL A 394 -30.54 -8.45 18.19
C VAL A 394 -31.89 -9.14 18.28
N ARG A 395 -32.91 -8.56 17.63
CA ARG A 395 -34.26 -9.12 17.63
C ARG A 395 -34.87 -9.12 16.24
N GLU A 396 -35.63 -10.17 15.97
CA GLU A 396 -36.48 -10.24 14.79
C GLU A 396 -37.82 -9.56 15.10
N THR A 397 -38.26 -8.68 14.20
CA THR A 397 -39.64 -8.19 14.13
C THR A 397 -40.27 -8.70 12.84
N SER A 398 -41.57 -8.49 12.61
CA SER A 398 -42.31 -9.16 11.53
C SER A 398 -41.67 -9.03 10.14
N ASP A 399 -40.96 -7.93 9.88
CA ASP A 399 -40.43 -7.61 8.55
C ASP A 399 -38.99 -7.06 8.57
N LEU A 400 -38.35 -6.97 9.74
CA LEU A 400 -36.98 -6.45 9.86
C LEU A 400 -36.23 -7.03 11.06
N VAL A 401 -34.91 -7.08 10.95
CA VAL A 401 -34.01 -7.34 12.08
C VAL A 401 -33.61 -6.01 12.69
N GLN A 402 -33.78 -5.90 14.01
CA GLN A 402 -33.39 -4.74 14.76
C GLN A 402 -32.20 -5.05 15.67
N VAL A 403 -31.19 -4.18 15.62
CA VAL A 403 -30.01 -4.24 16.48
C VAL A 403 -29.96 -2.98 17.33
N GLY A 404 -29.76 -3.14 18.63
CA GLY A 404 -29.55 -2.03 19.56
C GLY A 404 -28.17 -2.13 20.21
N TYR A 405 -27.43 -1.02 20.24
CA TYR A 405 -26.14 -0.90 20.92
C TYR A 405 -26.26 0.11 22.07
N SER A 406 -25.73 -0.21 23.26
CA SER A 406 -25.61 0.74 24.37
C SER A 406 -24.19 1.32 24.42
N LEU A 407 -24.05 2.62 24.16
CA LEU A 407 -22.77 3.31 24.10
C LEU A 407 -22.70 4.47 25.10
N SER A 408 -21.49 4.90 25.44
CA SER A 408 -21.27 6.12 26.21
C SER A 408 -21.64 7.35 25.37
N ASP A 409 -22.04 8.44 26.02
CA ASP A 409 -22.46 9.66 25.33
C ASP A 409 -21.36 10.24 24.41
N GLU A 410 -20.08 10.05 24.76
CA GLU A 410 -18.93 10.41 23.92
C GLU A 410 -18.89 9.62 22.61
N ARG A 411 -19.06 8.30 22.67
CA ARG A 411 -19.12 7.45 21.47
C ARG A 411 -20.37 7.73 20.64
N VAL A 412 -21.51 8.01 21.29
CA VAL A 412 -22.72 8.45 20.58
C VAL A 412 -22.43 9.69 19.74
N ALA A 413 -21.75 10.70 20.31
CA ALA A 413 -21.35 11.90 19.58
C ALA A 413 -20.45 11.58 18.38
N THR A 414 -19.52 10.61 18.50
CA THR A 414 -18.70 10.15 17.36
C THR A 414 -19.55 9.64 16.19
N TYR A 415 -20.58 8.84 16.44
CA TYR A 415 -21.50 8.39 15.38
C TYR A 415 -22.43 9.50 14.85
N GLU A 416 -22.70 10.50 15.68
CA GLU A 416 -23.51 11.67 15.33
C GLU A 416 -22.77 12.61 14.37
N ASP A 417 -21.47 12.78 14.58
CA ASP A 417 -20.56 13.63 13.81
C ASP A 417 -19.90 12.91 12.62
N ALA A 418 -19.98 11.58 12.56
CA ALA A 418 -19.45 10.76 11.47
C ALA A 418 -20.00 11.21 10.11
N ALA A 419 -19.11 11.32 9.12
CA ALA A 419 -19.50 11.67 7.75
C ALA A 419 -20.26 10.51 7.08
N GLU A 420 -19.88 9.27 7.39
CA GLU A 420 -20.53 8.08 6.89
C GLU A 420 -20.63 7.01 7.99
N VAL A 421 -21.79 6.35 8.07
CA VAL A 421 -21.99 5.19 8.95
C VAL A 421 -22.36 4.00 8.08
N ARG A 422 -21.60 2.91 8.21
CA ARG A 422 -21.81 1.67 7.46
C ARG A 422 -22.14 0.53 8.41
N PHE A 423 -22.86 -0.45 7.89
CA PHE A 423 -23.02 -1.72 8.59
C PHE A 423 -22.39 -2.84 7.78
N PHE A 424 -21.92 -3.85 8.51
CA PHE A 424 -21.22 -5.00 7.97
C PHE A 424 -21.78 -6.29 8.59
N PHE A 425 -21.89 -7.34 7.78
CA PHE A 425 -22.07 -8.70 8.27
C PHE A 425 -20.73 -9.42 8.13
N GLN A 426 -20.15 -9.81 9.26
CA GLN A 426 -18.77 -10.28 9.36
C GLN A 426 -18.69 -11.67 9.98
N LEU A 427 -17.59 -12.36 9.69
CA LEU A 427 -17.18 -13.58 10.36
C LEU A 427 -15.77 -13.37 10.90
N HIS A 428 -15.65 -13.18 12.21
CA HIS A 428 -14.37 -13.02 12.88
C HIS A 428 -13.83 -14.39 13.29
N ASP A 429 -12.51 -14.54 13.22
CA ASP A 429 -11.79 -15.69 13.78
C ASP A 429 -11.11 -15.24 15.07
N VAL A 430 -11.69 -15.61 16.22
CA VAL A 430 -11.18 -15.27 17.56
C VAL A 430 -10.57 -16.53 18.15
N ASP A 431 -9.23 -16.58 18.17
CA ASP A 431 -8.46 -17.74 18.66
C ASP A 431 -8.87 -19.08 18.03
N GLY A 432 -9.19 -19.09 16.73
CA GLY A 432 -9.62 -20.28 16.00
C GLY A 432 -11.13 -20.55 16.08
N VAL A 433 -11.90 -19.66 16.72
CA VAL A 433 -13.36 -19.75 16.86
C VAL A 433 -14.03 -18.79 15.88
N PRO A 434 -14.73 -19.30 14.85
CA PRO A 434 -15.45 -18.47 13.89
C PRO A 434 -16.76 -17.94 14.48
N VAL A 435 -16.84 -16.63 14.70
CA VAL A 435 -18.00 -15.94 15.26
C VAL A 435 -18.58 -14.96 14.25
N MET A 436 -19.89 -15.09 13.97
CA MET A 436 -20.60 -14.14 13.12
C MET A 436 -20.93 -12.87 13.91
N ALA A 437 -20.86 -11.71 13.28
CA ALA A 437 -21.23 -10.45 13.91
C ALA A 437 -21.90 -9.49 12.93
N LEU A 438 -22.83 -8.67 13.46
CA LEU A 438 -23.27 -7.45 12.78
C LEU A 438 -22.46 -6.30 13.34
N THR A 439 -21.71 -5.61 12.50
CA THR A 439 -20.85 -4.52 12.93
C THR A 439 -21.38 -3.21 12.40
N LEU A 440 -21.49 -2.21 13.27
CA LEU A 440 -21.75 -0.82 12.90
C LEU A 440 -20.42 -0.06 13.00
N ALA A 441 -20.08 0.73 11.99
CA ALA A 441 -18.82 1.48 11.95
C ALA A 441 -19.06 2.91 11.47
N ALA A 442 -18.43 3.85 12.18
CA ALA A 442 -18.40 5.27 11.87
C ALA A 442 -17.11 5.62 11.12
N PHE A 443 -17.25 6.35 10.02
CA PHE A 443 -16.14 6.84 9.21
C PHE A 443 -16.19 8.36 9.11
N ASP A 444 -15.02 8.96 9.04
CA ASP A 444 -14.87 10.39 8.76
C ASP A 444 -15.01 10.69 7.26
N ALA A 445 -14.78 11.95 6.87
CA ALA A 445 -14.85 12.37 5.48
C ALA A 445 -13.71 11.82 4.61
N SER A 446 -12.59 11.42 5.22
CA SER A 446 -11.44 10.81 4.51
C SER A 446 -11.60 9.29 4.31
N GLY A 447 -12.58 8.68 4.99
CA GLY A 447 -12.82 7.25 4.98
C GLY A 447 -12.02 6.48 6.04
N GLU A 448 -11.40 7.19 6.99
CA GLU A 448 -10.77 6.60 8.16
C GLU A 448 -11.82 6.18 9.19
N LEU A 449 -11.51 5.10 9.91
CA LEU A 449 -12.40 4.53 10.92
C LEU A 449 -12.33 5.38 12.19
N LEU A 450 -13.46 5.95 12.60
CA LEU A 450 -13.57 6.70 13.85
C LEU A 450 -13.90 5.77 15.03
N ASP A 451 -14.88 4.89 14.83
CA ASP A 451 -15.33 3.94 15.85
C ASP A 451 -16.05 2.74 15.21
N ALA A 452 -16.09 1.60 15.91
CA ALA A 452 -16.84 0.41 15.51
C ALA A 452 -17.40 -0.37 16.70
N VAL A 453 -18.57 -0.98 16.52
CA VAL A 453 -19.23 -1.84 17.51
C VAL A 453 -19.79 -3.09 16.86
N GLY A 454 -19.60 -4.26 17.50
CA GLY A 454 -20.03 -5.56 16.99
C GLY A 454 -21.15 -6.17 17.83
N ALA A 455 -22.17 -6.70 17.18
CA ALA A 455 -23.23 -7.52 17.76
C ALA A 455 -23.00 -8.99 17.36
N PRO A 456 -22.42 -9.83 18.24
CA PRO A 456 -22.16 -11.23 17.92
C PRO A 456 -23.47 -12.01 17.74
N LEU A 457 -23.47 -12.95 16.78
CA LEU A 457 -24.59 -13.82 16.44
C LEU A 457 -24.17 -15.29 16.54
N ALA A 458 -24.88 -16.07 17.34
CA ALA A 458 -24.72 -17.52 17.38
C ALA A 458 -25.61 -18.19 16.31
N ASP A 459 -25.21 -19.33 15.72
CA ASP A 459 -26.13 -20.17 14.90
C ASP A 459 -26.57 -21.43 15.67
N GLY A 460 -26.47 -21.37 17.00
CA GLY A 460 -26.81 -22.45 17.94
C GLY A 460 -28.28 -22.45 18.37
N GLY A 461 -28.88 -21.29 18.62
CA GLY A 461 -30.26 -21.16 19.09
C GLY A 461 -31.28 -20.96 17.96
N ASP A 462 -32.55 -21.27 18.24
CA ASP A 462 -33.64 -21.14 17.26
C ASP A 462 -33.95 -19.68 16.94
N THR A 463 -33.81 -18.78 17.91
CA THR A 463 -34.03 -17.34 17.76
C THR A 463 -33.00 -16.72 16.82
N GLU A 464 -31.72 -17.01 17.02
CA GLU A 464 -30.64 -16.45 16.21
C GLU A 464 -30.63 -17.03 14.79
N ARG A 465 -31.03 -18.30 14.63
CA ARG A 465 -31.29 -18.86 13.29
C ARG A 465 -32.39 -18.11 12.57
N ALA A 466 -33.48 -17.77 13.26
CA ALA A 466 -34.57 -17.00 12.66
C ALA A 466 -34.13 -15.58 12.27
N ILE A 467 -33.29 -14.94 13.09
CA ILE A 467 -32.63 -13.66 12.77
C ILE A 467 -31.77 -13.78 11.51
N LEU A 468 -30.89 -14.77 11.43
CA LEU A 468 -30.01 -14.99 10.26
C LEU A 468 -30.82 -15.33 8.99
N ASP A 469 -31.88 -16.12 9.12
CA ASP A 469 -32.77 -16.48 8.01
C ASP A 469 -33.57 -15.25 7.51
N THR A 470 -33.92 -14.32 8.39
CA THR A 470 -34.58 -13.06 8.06
C THR A 470 -33.62 -12.09 7.39
N LEU A 471 -32.41 -11.89 7.94
CA LEU A 471 -31.36 -11.08 7.30
C LEU A 471 -30.97 -11.61 5.91
N ALA A 472 -30.88 -12.93 5.74
CA ALA A 472 -30.56 -13.52 4.44
C ALA A 472 -31.69 -13.34 3.41
N ARG A 473 -32.95 -13.22 3.86
CA ARG A 473 -34.12 -13.06 3.00
C ARG A 473 -34.37 -11.61 2.61
N ASP A 474 -34.46 -10.74 3.61
CA ASP A 474 -34.94 -9.38 3.45
C ASP A 474 -33.79 -8.38 3.29
N GLN A 475 -32.57 -8.75 3.72
CA GLN A 475 -31.35 -7.95 3.55
C GLN A 475 -31.46 -6.53 4.11
N HIS A 476 -32.37 -6.33 5.06
CA HIS A 476 -32.71 -5.03 5.64
C HIS A 476 -32.54 -5.07 7.16
N VAL A 477 -31.96 -4.01 7.72
CA VAL A 477 -31.66 -3.92 9.14
C VAL A 477 -32.01 -2.53 9.67
N SER A 478 -32.56 -2.49 10.89
CA SER A 478 -32.77 -1.29 11.68
C SER A 478 -31.73 -1.27 12.81
N LEU A 479 -30.89 -0.25 12.86
CA LEU A 479 -29.79 -0.12 13.81
C LEU A 479 -30.07 1.06 14.72
N VAL A 480 -29.92 0.87 16.03
CA VAL A 480 -30.20 1.90 17.04
C VAL A 480 -29.05 1.99 18.01
N ILE A 481 -28.58 3.20 18.27
CA ILE A 481 -27.65 3.48 19.36
C ILE A 481 -28.43 4.11 20.51
N TYR A 482 -28.23 3.58 21.71
CA TYR A 482 -28.74 4.08 22.97
C TYR A 482 -27.59 4.73 23.75
N GLY A 483 -27.85 5.89 24.36
CA GLY A 483 -26.89 6.52 25.28
C GLY A 483 -26.90 5.86 26.66
N GLU A 484 -26.12 6.40 27.60
CA GLU A 484 -25.93 5.80 28.95
C GLU A 484 -27.22 5.66 29.76
N GLN A 485 -28.23 6.49 29.46
CA GLN A 485 -29.53 6.46 30.13
C GLN A 485 -30.48 5.36 29.57
N GLY A 486 -30.02 4.56 28.61
CA GLY A 486 -30.82 3.53 27.95
C GLY A 486 -31.91 4.08 27.02
N SER A 487 -31.87 5.38 26.70
CA SER A 487 -32.77 6.03 25.75
C SER A 487 -32.19 6.04 24.33
N PRO A 488 -33.00 5.82 23.28
CA PRO A 488 -32.50 5.83 21.90
C PRO A 488 -31.98 7.22 21.53
N ALA A 489 -30.74 7.30 21.08
CA ALA A 489 -30.09 8.54 20.65
C ALA A 489 -30.17 8.69 19.13
N ILE A 490 -29.72 7.67 18.38
CA ILE A 490 -29.61 7.71 16.92
C ILE A 490 -30.14 6.41 16.33
N SER A 491 -30.82 6.49 15.19
CA SER A 491 -31.31 5.32 14.46
C SER A 491 -31.04 5.40 12.97
N TRP A 492 -30.70 4.25 12.38
CA TRP A 492 -30.50 4.06 10.96
C TRP A 492 -31.29 2.88 10.43
N GLU A 493 -31.69 2.97 9.17
CA GLU A 493 -32.28 1.86 8.41
C GLU A 493 -31.59 1.75 7.06
N GLY A 494 -31.30 0.53 6.64
CA GLY A 494 -30.66 0.29 5.35
C GLY A 494 -30.54 -1.19 5.04
N GLY A 495 -30.04 -1.49 3.84
CA GLY A 495 -29.87 -2.86 3.39
C GLY A 495 -28.58 -3.06 2.63
N ALA A 496 -28.17 -4.31 2.50
CA ALA A 496 -26.95 -4.69 1.82
C ALA A 496 -27.03 -6.13 1.28
N PRO A 497 -26.30 -6.46 0.20
CA PRO A 497 -26.33 -7.79 -0.41
C PRO A 497 -25.56 -8.85 0.41
N ILE A 498 -25.97 -9.09 1.67
CA ILE A 498 -25.28 -9.93 2.65
C ILE A 498 -25.73 -11.40 2.66
N ALA A 499 -26.77 -11.76 1.90
CA ALA A 499 -27.33 -13.13 1.95
C ALA A 499 -26.28 -14.21 1.62
N ALA A 500 -25.43 -13.96 0.63
CA ALA A 500 -24.33 -14.87 0.29
C ALA A 500 -23.27 -14.95 1.40
N ASN A 501 -22.99 -13.84 2.07
CA ASN A 501 -22.04 -13.77 3.18
C ASN A 501 -22.57 -14.56 4.38
N ILE A 502 -23.87 -14.42 4.70
CA ILE A 502 -24.54 -15.18 5.77
C ILE A 502 -24.47 -16.68 5.51
N ALA A 503 -24.80 -17.12 4.29
CA ALA A 503 -24.75 -18.54 3.94
C ALA A 503 -23.33 -19.11 4.10
N TRP A 504 -22.32 -18.40 3.59
CA TRP A 504 -20.92 -18.77 3.70
C TRP A 504 -20.44 -18.82 5.16
N ALA A 505 -20.78 -17.80 5.96
CA ALA A 505 -20.39 -17.72 7.36
C ALA A 505 -21.02 -18.83 8.21
N ARG A 506 -22.30 -19.15 7.96
CA ARG A 506 -23.00 -20.25 8.65
C ARG A 506 -22.38 -21.60 8.34
N GLU A 507 -22.04 -21.87 7.08
CA GLU A 507 -21.38 -23.12 6.69
C GLU A 507 -20.07 -23.31 7.45
N ARG A 508 -19.24 -22.26 7.52
CA ARG A 508 -17.94 -22.30 8.22
C ARG A 508 -18.10 -22.44 9.74
N ALA A 509 -19.03 -21.69 10.34
CA ALA A 509 -19.32 -21.79 11.77
C ALA A 509 -19.90 -23.16 12.17
N ARG A 510 -20.68 -23.80 11.28
CA ARG A 510 -21.17 -25.18 11.50
C ARG A 510 -20.07 -26.22 11.37
N ALA A 511 -19.25 -26.12 10.32
CA ALA A 511 -18.14 -27.03 10.12
C ALA A 511 -17.19 -27.04 11.33
N TRP A 512 -16.92 -25.86 11.91
CA TRP A 512 -16.15 -25.75 13.14
C TRP A 512 -16.85 -26.38 14.35
N ARG A 513 -18.14 -26.06 14.59
CA ARG A 513 -18.91 -26.65 15.71
C ARG A 513 -18.99 -28.16 15.62
N ASP A 514 -19.21 -28.71 14.43
CA ASP A 514 -19.27 -30.15 14.20
C ASP A 514 -17.91 -30.83 14.45
N ALA A 515 -16.80 -30.13 14.16
CA ALA A 515 -15.45 -30.65 14.37
C ALA A 515 -14.99 -30.59 15.83
N PHE A 516 -15.33 -29.54 16.58
CA PHE A 516 -14.75 -29.27 17.90
C PHE A 516 -15.72 -29.36 19.08
N ASN A 517 -17.04 -29.39 18.84
CA ASN A 517 -18.08 -29.34 19.88
C ASN A 517 -17.82 -28.24 20.94
N GLY A 518 -17.26 -27.12 20.48
CA GLY A 518 -16.79 -26.01 21.31
C GLY A 518 -17.89 -25.01 21.64
N ASP A 519 -17.73 -24.34 22.78
CA ASP A 519 -18.51 -23.18 23.17
C ASP A 519 -17.86 -21.92 22.56
N ASP A 520 -18.67 -21.04 21.97
CA ASP A 520 -18.23 -19.79 21.33
C ASP A 520 -18.47 -18.56 22.23
N SER A 521 -18.92 -18.75 23.47
CA SER A 521 -19.33 -17.67 24.37
C SER A 521 -18.22 -16.65 24.66
N GLU A 522 -16.99 -17.10 24.87
CA GLU A 522 -15.84 -16.24 25.17
C GLU A 522 -15.46 -15.38 23.97
N ALA A 523 -15.39 -16.00 22.78
CA ALA A 523 -15.15 -15.31 21.52
C ALA A 523 -16.25 -14.28 21.19
N ARG A 524 -17.51 -14.60 21.48
CA ARG A 524 -18.63 -13.64 21.35
C ARG A 524 -18.49 -12.47 22.31
N ALA A 525 -18.11 -12.71 23.55
CA ALA A 525 -17.88 -11.66 24.54
C ALA A 525 -16.76 -10.70 24.10
N ALA A 526 -15.65 -11.23 23.59
CA ALA A 526 -14.53 -10.41 23.09
C ALA A 526 -14.97 -9.45 21.96
N ILE A 527 -15.80 -9.92 21.02
CA ILE A 527 -16.36 -9.07 19.94
C ILE A 527 -17.30 -8.00 20.51
N ALA A 528 -18.20 -8.37 21.43
CA ALA A 528 -19.13 -7.42 22.04
C ALA A 528 -18.41 -6.31 22.84
N LEU A 529 -17.27 -6.65 23.45
CA LEU A 529 -16.42 -5.71 24.18
C LEU A 529 -15.50 -4.87 23.27
N GLY A 530 -15.42 -5.17 21.98
CA GLY A 530 -14.53 -4.48 21.04
C GLY A 530 -13.05 -4.84 21.21
N GLU A 531 -12.74 -6.00 21.80
CA GLU A 531 -11.36 -6.49 21.98
C GLU A 531 -10.76 -7.05 20.68
N VAL A 532 -11.59 -7.20 19.65
CA VAL A 532 -11.22 -7.75 18.34
C VAL A 532 -11.26 -6.66 17.28
N GLU A 533 -10.32 -6.69 16.35
CA GLU A 533 -10.30 -5.79 15.20
C GLU A 533 -11.53 -6.02 14.30
N LEU A 534 -12.48 -5.07 14.33
CA LEU A 534 -13.78 -5.24 13.66
C LEU A 534 -13.73 -4.97 12.15
N VAL A 535 -13.03 -3.95 11.67
CA VAL A 535 -13.17 -3.48 10.27
C VAL A 535 -12.03 -3.96 9.33
N GLY A 536 -10.99 -4.60 9.88
CA GLY A 536 -9.85 -5.13 9.12
C GLY A 536 -8.95 -4.04 8.51
N GLN A 537 -7.63 -4.19 8.65
CA GLN A 537 -6.62 -3.24 8.15
C GLN A 537 -6.26 -3.40 6.66
N MET A 538 -6.24 -4.62 6.12
CA MET A 538 -5.83 -4.82 4.72
C MET A 538 -6.81 -4.14 3.74
N ARG A 539 -6.28 -3.24 2.93
CA ARG A 539 -6.98 -2.60 1.82
C ARG A 539 -7.14 -3.60 0.68
N HIS A 540 -8.31 -3.60 0.04
CA HIS A 540 -8.58 -4.40 -1.16
C HIS A 540 -8.81 -3.50 -2.38
N PRO A 541 -8.45 -3.93 -3.60
CA PRO A 541 -8.55 -3.10 -4.79
C PRO A 541 -9.96 -3.03 -5.40
N PHE A 542 -10.95 -3.78 -4.86
CA PHE A 542 -12.31 -3.90 -5.44
C PHE A 542 -13.23 -2.68 -5.23
N VAL A 543 -12.67 -1.48 -5.20
CA VAL A 543 -13.43 -0.23 -5.13
C VAL A 543 -13.94 0.18 -6.51
N ASP A 544 -15.11 0.81 -6.55
CA ASP A 544 -15.62 1.65 -7.64
C ASP A 544 -15.40 1.16 -9.07
N GLY A 545 -16.02 0.03 -9.41
CA GLY A 545 -16.06 -0.44 -10.80
C GLY A 545 -14.69 -0.84 -11.36
N ARG A 546 -13.65 -0.96 -10.52
CA ARG A 546 -12.39 -1.57 -10.92
C ARG A 546 -12.67 -2.99 -11.40
N PHE A 547 -12.11 -3.36 -12.55
CA PHE A 547 -12.44 -4.59 -13.28
C PHE A 547 -13.89 -4.67 -13.79
N SER A 548 -14.64 -3.56 -13.88
CA SER A 548 -15.93 -3.54 -14.59
C SER A 548 -15.75 -3.75 -16.10
N ARG A 549 -14.64 -3.24 -16.61
CA ARG A 549 -14.16 -3.37 -17.99
C ARG A 549 -12.70 -3.83 -17.93
N ILE A 550 -12.34 -4.70 -18.86
CA ILE A 550 -10.99 -5.25 -19.04
C ILE A 550 -10.85 -5.31 -20.56
N ASP A 551 -10.28 -4.26 -21.12
CA ASP A 551 -10.34 -3.99 -22.55
C ASP A 551 -9.00 -4.32 -23.25
N SER A 552 -7.95 -4.71 -22.49
CA SER A 552 -6.63 -5.11 -23.01
C SER A 552 -6.06 -6.37 -22.36
N ALA A 553 -4.96 -6.91 -22.91
CA ALA A 553 -4.30 -8.11 -22.39
C ALA A 553 -3.54 -7.80 -21.10
N SER A 554 -2.86 -6.66 -21.02
CA SER A 554 -2.15 -6.20 -19.81
C SER A 554 -3.11 -5.97 -18.65
N GLU A 555 -4.28 -5.34 -18.89
CA GLU A 555 -5.33 -5.22 -17.89
C GLU A 555 -5.86 -6.59 -17.43
N ALA A 556 -6.02 -7.54 -18.36
CA ALA A 556 -6.48 -8.89 -18.04
C ALA A 556 -5.45 -9.67 -17.21
N MET A 557 -4.15 -9.50 -17.50
CA MET A 557 -3.05 -10.08 -16.74
C MET A 557 -3.01 -9.55 -15.30
N LEU A 558 -3.06 -8.22 -15.15
CA LEU A 558 -3.13 -7.60 -13.83
C LEU A 558 -4.37 -8.05 -13.05
N ALA A 559 -5.54 -8.04 -13.71
CA ALA A 559 -6.79 -8.45 -13.08
C ALA A 559 -6.77 -9.92 -12.65
N ALA A 560 -6.23 -10.82 -13.48
CA ALA A 560 -6.08 -12.23 -13.16
C ALA A 560 -5.13 -12.45 -11.96
N GLY A 561 -4.03 -11.71 -11.90
CA GLY A 561 -3.10 -11.75 -10.76
C GLY A 561 -3.74 -11.27 -9.46
N VAL A 562 -4.34 -10.08 -9.47
CA VAL A 562 -4.98 -9.48 -8.29
C VAL A 562 -6.16 -10.33 -7.80
N VAL A 563 -7.07 -10.68 -8.69
CA VAL A 563 -8.28 -11.43 -8.32
C VAL A 563 -7.91 -12.87 -7.97
N GLY A 564 -6.88 -13.44 -8.62
CA GLY A 564 -6.32 -14.75 -8.26
C GLY A 564 -5.79 -14.78 -6.83
N TYR A 565 -4.98 -13.78 -6.44
CA TYR A 565 -4.49 -13.64 -5.06
C TYR A 565 -5.64 -13.58 -4.05
N TRP A 566 -6.65 -12.75 -4.30
CA TRP A 566 -7.82 -12.60 -3.43
C TRP A 566 -8.79 -13.79 -3.49
N SER A 567 -8.65 -14.68 -4.47
CA SER A 567 -9.48 -15.90 -4.59
C SER A 567 -8.96 -17.05 -3.72
N ARG A 568 -7.75 -16.93 -3.15
CA ARG A 568 -7.21 -17.89 -2.17
C ARG A 568 -8.13 -17.98 -0.95
N SER A 569 -8.29 -19.19 -0.40
CA SER A 569 -9.26 -19.45 0.66
C SER A 569 -9.13 -18.53 1.90
N GLU A 570 -7.90 -18.24 2.32
CA GLU A 570 -7.60 -17.32 3.43
C GLU A 570 -7.97 -15.87 3.10
N GLN A 571 -7.67 -15.42 1.88
CA GLN A 571 -7.95 -14.06 1.43
C GLN A 571 -9.45 -13.84 1.20
N VAL A 572 -10.17 -14.84 0.68
CA VAL A 572 -11.63 -14.83 0.62
C VAL A 572 -12.21 -14.77 2.02
N ALA A 573 -11.68 -15.56 2.96
CA ALA A 573 -12.14 -15.54 4.35
C ALA A 573 -11.93 -14.16 4.98
N TYR A 574 -10.79 -13.51 4.74
CA TYR A 574 -10.54 -12.16 5.20
C TYR A 574 -11.43 -11.11 4.50
N LEU A 575 -11.55 -11.18 3.17
CA LEU A 575 -12.32 -10.23 2.36
C LEU A 575 -13.83 -10.27 2.69
N VAL A 576 -14.38 -11.48 2.85
CA VAL A 576 -15.80 -11.68 3.14
C VAL A 576 -16.06 -11.62 4.65
N GLY A 577 -15.18 -12.19 5.46
CA GLY A 577 -15.32 -12.28 6.91
C GLY A 577 -14.98 -10.98 7.62
N ASN A 578 -13.81 -10.38 7.35
CA ASN A 578 -13.35 -9.17 8.05
C ASN A 578 -13.75 -7.90 7.30
N ARG A 579 -13.66 -7.86 5.97
CA ARG A 579 -14.02 -6.66 5.19
C ARG A 579 -15.48 -6.60 4.78
N ALA A 580 -16.26 -7.66 5.09
CA ALA A 580 -17.67 -7.80 4.73
C ALA A 580 -17.96 -7.48 3.25
N PHE A 581 -16.99 -7.74 2.37
CA PHE A 581 -17.19 -7.50 0.95
C PHE A 581 -18.28 -8.46 0.43
N PRO A 582 -19.24 -8.00 -0.40
CA PRO A 582 -20.32 -8.86 -0.86
C PRO A 582 -19.80 -10.03 -1.70
N LEU A 583 -19.98 -11.26 -1.22
CA LEU A 583 -19.49 -12.46 -1.88
C LEU A 583 -20.13 -12.66 -3.27
N SER A 584 -21.39 -12.26 -3.45
CA SER A 584 -22.04 -12.27 -4.77
C SER A 584 -21.32 -11.37 -5.78
N LEU A 585 -20.98 -10.15 -5.37
CA LEU A 585 -20.24 -9.21 -6.20
C LEU A 585 -18.83 -9.72 -6.48
N PHE A 586 -18.15 -10.28 -5.48
CA PHE A 586 -16.82 -10.86 -5.68
C PHE A 586 -16.84 -12.00 -6.70
N ARG A 587 -17.83 -12.90 -6.62
CA ARG A 587 -18.03 -13.97 -7.61
C ARG A 587 -18.29 -13.41 -9.01
N GLU A 588 -19.04 -12.32 -9.15
CA GLU A 588 -19.23 -11.65 -10.43
C GLU A 588 -17.92 -11.08 -11.00
N ILE A 589 -17.06 -10.51 -10.15
CA ILE A 589 -15.73 -10.04 -10.51
C ILE A 589 -14.87 -11.22 -10.97
N GLN A 590 -14.78 -12.30 -10.18
CA GLN A 590 -14.03 -13.51 -10.53
C GLN A 590 -14.48 -14.08 -11.89
N LYS A 591 -15.80 -14.20 -12.09
CA LYS A 591 -16.38 -14.69 -13.35
C LYS A 591 -16.03 -13.82 -14.54
N ARG A 592 -16.05 -12.49 -14.37
CA ARG A 592 -15.70 -11.54 -15.44
C ARG A 592 -14.22 -11.64 -15.77
N VAL A 593 -13.36 -11.66 -14.77
CA VAL A 593 -11.91 -11.75 -14.92
C VAL A 593 -11.51 -13.07 -15.57
N ALA A 594 -12.08 -14.20 -15.12
CA ALA A 594 -11.84 -15.51 -15.73
C ALA A 594 -12.25 -15.55 -17.22
N ARG A 595 -13.38 -14.93 -17.59
CA ARG A 595 -13.79 -14.82 -19.00
C ARG A 595 -12.84 -13.98 -19.83
N GLN A 596 -12.35 -12.86 -19.28
CA GLN A 596 -11.45 -11.98 -20.01
C GLN A 596 -10.06 -12.59 -20.12
N ALA A 597 -9.56 -13.26 -19.09
CA ALA A 597 -8.34 -14.05 -19.17
C ALA A 597 -8.45 -15.16 -20.23
N LEU A 598 -9.57 -15.91 -20.27
CA LEU A 598 -9.83 -16.89 -21.33
C LEU A 598 -9.94 -16.27 -22.73
N HIS A 599 -10.49 -15.06 -22.82
CA HIS A 599 -10.51 -14.30 -24.05
C HIS A 599 -9.07 -14.02 -24.48
N TRP A 600 -8.28 -13.31 -23.69
CA TRP A 600 -6.92 -12.87 -24.05
C TRP A 600 -5.86 -13.98 -24.05
N GLY A 601 -6.13 -15.14 -23.45
CA GLY A 601 -5.15 -16.21 -23.30
C GLY A 601 -4.21 -16.00 -22.11
N ILE A 602 -4.68 -15.32 -21.06
CA ILE A 602 -3.89 -15.09 -19.84
C ILE A 602 -4.01 -16.29 -18.91
N ALA A 603 -2.87 -16.78 -18.40
CA ALA A 603 -2.81 -17.87 -17.45
C ALA A 603 -3.62 -17.57 -16.18
N LEU A 604 -4.39 -18.56 -15.70
CA LEU A 604 -5.23 -18.45 -14.51
C LEU A 604 -4.63 -19.25 -13.36
N GLY A 605 -4.59 -18.67 -12.16
CA GLY A 605 -4.31 -19.41 -10.93
C GLY A 605 -5.38 -20.46 -10.61
N ASP A 606 -5.04 -21.46 -9.80
CA ASP A 606 -5.89 -22.63 -9.53
C ASP A 606 -7.29 -22.28 -9.04
N GLU A 607 -7.42 -21.25 -8.21
CA GLU A 607 -8.71 -20.79 -7.69
C GLU A 607 -9.60 -20.22 -8.80
N LEU A 608 -9.04 -19.42 -9.71
CA LEU A 608 -9.79 -18.87 -10.84
C LEU A 608 -10.10 -19.92 -11.92
N GLN A 609 -9.24 -20.93 -12.08
CA GLN A 609 -9.56 -22.08 -12.93
C GLN A 609 -10.78 -22.83 -12.39
N GLN A 610 -10.86 -23.04 -11.08
CA GLN A 610 -12.02 -23.68 -10.45
C GLN A 610 -13.28 -22.84 -10.63
N VAL A 611 -13.19 -21.52 -10.46
CA VAL A 611 -14.32 -20.61 -10.76
C VAL A 611 -14.76 -20.72 -12.22
N ALA A 612 -13.83 -20.81 -13.18
CA ALA A 612 -14.18 -20.96 -14.59
C ALA A 612 -14.96 -22.25 -14.88
N ILE A 613 -14.65 -23.33 -14.16
CA ILE A 613 -15.33 -24.63 -14.26
C ILE A 613 -16.69 -24.60 -13.56
N ASP A 614 -16.73 -24.13 -12.32
CA ASP A 614 -17.95 -24.09 -11.48
C ASP A 614 -19.02 -23.19 -12.11
N GLU A 615 -18.62 -22.05 -12.69
CA GLU A 615 -19.50 -21.12 -13.40
C GLU A 615 -19.84 -21.56 -14.83
N SER A 616 -19.42 -22.77 -15.23
CA SER A 616 -19.63 -23.35 -16.57
C SER A 616 -19.16 -22.44 -17.71
N ILE A 617 -18.10 -21.65 -17.49
CA ILE A 617 -17.43 -20.88 -18.55
C ILE A 617 -16.66 -21.86 -19.46
N ILE A 618 -16.06 -22.88 -18.83
CA ILE A 618 -15.38 -24.00 -19.46
C ILE A 618 -15.86 -25.32 -18.83
N THR A 619 -15.72 -26.44 -19.52
CA THR A 619 -16.20 -27.76 -19.03
C THR A 619 -15.23 -28.44 -18.08
N ASP A 620 -13.94 -28.33 -18.34
CA ASP A 620 -12.89 -29.09 -17.66
C ASP A 620 -11.53 -28.40 -17.82
N ARG A 621 -10.56 -28.83 -17.01
CA ARG A 621 -9.20 -28.27 -16.95
C ARG A 621 -8.41 -28.44 -18.26
N ILE A 622 -8.62 -29.53 -19.00
CA ILE A 622 -7.93 -29.78 -20.28
C ILE A 622 -8.44 -28.79 -21.33
N SER A 623 -9.76 -28.67 -21.46
CA SER A 623 -10.42 -27.71 -22.35
C SER A 623 -10.04 -26.26 -22.01
N LEU A 624 -9.88 -25.94 -20.72
CA LEU A 624 -9.42 -24.63 -20.26
C LEU A 624 -8.01 -24.34 -20.79
N THR A 625 -7.05 -25.23 -20.55
CA THR A 625 -5.66 -25.02 -20.95
C THR A 625 -5.52 -24.96 -22.47
N GLN A 626 -6.20 -25.83 -23.20
CA GLN A 626 -6.23 -25.77 -24.68
C GLN A 626 -6.76 -24.43 -25.18
N ARG A 627 -7.84 -23.92 -24.55
CA ARG A 627 -8.42 -22.62 -24.92
C ARG A 627 -7.48 -21.47 -24.62
N LEU A 628 -6.80 -21.48 -23.46
CA LEU A 628 -5.85 -20.45 -23.08
C LEU A 628 -4.65 -20.40 -24.03
N LEU A 629 -4.03 -21.55 -24.33
CA LEU A 629 -2.92 -21.66 -25.27
C LEU A 629 -3.30 -21.14 -26.67
N ALA A 630 -4.47 -21.54 -27.19
CA ALA A 630 -4.95 -21.09 -28.49
C ALA A 630 -5.20 -19.56 -28.52
N SER A 631 -5.90 -19.04 -27.52
CA SER A 631 -6.17 -17.60 -27.39
C SER A 631 -4.86 -16.79 -27.33
N PHE A 632 -3.87 -17.25 -26.56
CA PHE A 632 -2.62 -16.52 -26.41
C PHE A 632 -1.75 -16.59 -27.66
N ALA A 633 -1.72 -17.74 -28.35
CA ALA A 633 -1.07 -17.86 -29.65
C ALA A 633 -1.65 -16.87 -30.67
N GLU A 634 -2.98 -16.71 -30.73
CA GLU A 634 -3.64 -15.70 -31.58
C GLU A 634 -3.21 -14.27 -31.22
N LEU A 635 -3.05 -13.97 -29.93
CA LEU A 635 -2.58 -12.67 -29.45
C LEU A 635 -1.14 -12.40 -29.90
N CYS A 636 -0.22 -13.35 -29.70
CA CYS A 636 1.19 -13.22 -30.06
C CYS A 636 1.42 -13.14 -31.59
N VAL A 637 0.56 -13.75 -32.39
CA VAL A 637 0.61 -13.67 -33.87
C VAL A 637 0.01 -12.34 -34.38
N GLY A 638 -0.57 -11.51 -33.51
CA GLY A 638 -1.13 -10.21 -33.87
C GLY A 638 -2.53 -10.27 -34.48
N VAL A 639 -3.26 -11.37 -34.26
CA VAL A 639 -4.70 -11.44 -34.60
C VAL A 639 -5.49 -10.44 -33.76
N ARG A 640 -4.97 -10.11 -32.57
CA ARG A 640 -5.51 -9.14 -31.63
C ARG A 640 -4.43 -8.16 -31.19
N PRO A 641 -4.80 -6.94 -30.75
CA PRO A 641 -3.83 -6.00 -30.22
C PRO A 641 -3.19 -6.60 -28.98
N ASN A 642 -1.87 -6.63 -28.96
CA ASN A 642 -1.08 -7.13 -27.85
C ASN A 642 -0.32 -5.95 -27.23
N ASP A 643 -0.69 -5.60 -26.00
CA ASP A 643 -0.10 -4.52 -25.21
C ASP A 643 0.83 -5.04 -24.09
N LEU A 644 1.13 -6.34 -24.08
CA LEU A 644 2.08 -6.94 -23.14
C LEU A 644 3.51 -6.67 -23.61
N ASP A 645 4.39 -6.28 -22.69
CA ASP A 645 5.82 -6.19 -22.98
C ASP A 645 6.44 -7.59 -23.20
N PRO A 646 7.65 -7.70 -23.78
CA PRO A 646 8.28 -8.98 -24.08
C PRO A 646 8.46 -9.90 -22.86
N ILE A 647 8.71 -9.33 -21.67
CA ILE A 647 8.91 -10.08 -20.42
C ILE A 647 7.56 -10.66 -19.97
N GLN A 648 6.52 -9.83 -19.90
CA GLN A 648 5.16 -10.27 -19.58
C GLN A 648 4.64 -11.35 -20.54
N GLN A 649 4.95 -11.23 -21.84
CA GLN A 649 4.58 -12.27 -22.82
C GLN A 649 5.24 -13.61 -22.49
N TRP A 650 6.53 -13.58 -22.15
CA TRP A 650 7.27 -14.77 -21.76
C TRP A 650 6.75 -15.37 -20.44
N GLU A 651 6.54 -14.57 -19.41
CA GLU A 651 6.00 -15.03 -18.12
C GLU A 651 4.65 -15.73 -18.29
N ASN A 652 3.77 -15.18 -19.13
CA ASN A 652 2.49 -15.81 -19.43
C ASN A 652 2.67 -17.13 -20.21
N TRP A 653 3.61 -17.21 -21.16
CA TRP A 653 3.93 -18.47 -21.84
C TRP A 653 4.43 -19.55 -20.88
N ASP A 654 5.37 -19.21 -20.00
CA ASP A 654 5.91 -20.14 -19.00
C ASP A 654 4.79 -20.66 -18.09
N ALA A 655 3.94 -19.76 -17.58
CA ALA A 655 2.78 -20.13 -16.76
C ALA A 655 1.80 -21.06 -17.51
N LEU A 656 1.52 -20.80 -18.80
CA LEU A 656 0.66 -21.66 -19.62
C LEU A 656 1.27 -23.02 -19.92
N ILE A 657 2.59 -23.11 -20.12
CA ILE A 657 3.30 -24.37 -20.35
C ILE A 657 3.29 -25.22 -19.07
N GLN A 658 3.58 -24.61 -17.92
CA GLN A 658 3.47 -25.29 -16.63
C GLN A 658 2.04 -25.79 -16.38
N LEU A 659 1.03 -24.98 -16.73
CA LEU A 659 -0.38 -25.36 -16.65
C LEU A 659 -0.73 -26.52 -17.60
N ALA A 660 -0.16 -26.55 -18.81
CA ALA A 660 -0.34 -27.64 -19.76
C ALA A 660 0.26 -28.95 -19.23
N GLN A 661 1.46 -28.87 -18.65
CA GLN A 661 2.12 -30.02 -18.03
C GLN A 661 1.32 -30.56 -16.83
N SER A 662 0.82 -29.69 -15.95
CA SER A 662 0.04 -30.10 -14.78
C SER A 662 -1.28 -30.78 -15.15
N HIS A 663 -1.91 -30.34 -16.25
CA HIS A 663 -3.17 -30.92 -16.76
C HIS A 663 -2.97 -32.06 -17.77
N GLY A 664 -1.73 -32.43 -18.09
CA GLY A 664 -1.43 -33.48 -19.06
C GLY A 664 -1.81 -33.12 -20.50
N VAL A 665 -1.85 -31.82 -20.82
CA VAL A 665 -2.06 -31.31 -22.18
C VAL A 665 -0.70 -31.15 -22.83
N THR A 666 -0.50 -31.79 -23.98
CA THR A 666 0.72 -31.58 -24.79
C THR A 666 0.50 -30.36 -25.69
N PRO A 667 1.25 -29.24 -25.50
CA PRO A 667 1.16 -28.10 -26.40
C PRO A 667 1.53 -28.50 -27.83
N GLU A 668 0.91 -27.85 -28.82
CA GLU A 668 1.26 -28.08 -30.21
C GLU A 668 2.70 -27.57 -30.49
N PRO A 669 3.45 -28.19 -31.42
CA PRO A 669 4.82 -27.77 -31.73
C PRO A 669 4.94 -26.28 -32.06
N ASP A 670 4.04 -25.75 -32.88
CA ASP A 670 4.00 -24.34 -33.28
C ASP A 670 3.82 -23.40 -32.07
N VAL A 671 3.09 -23.84 -31.03
CA VAL A 671 2.90 -23.08 -29.79
C VAL A 671 4.19 -23.04 -28.97
N LEU A 672 4.94 -24.15 -28.93
CA LEU A 672 6.25 -24.19 -28.28
C LEU A 672 7.27 -23.30 -29.01
N GLU A 673 7.25 -23.28 -30.34
CA GLU A 673 8.10 -22.37 -31.14
C GLU A 673 7.78 -20.90 -30.86
N LEU A 674 6.50 -20.53 -30.70
CA LEU A 674 6.11 -19.18 -30.30
C LEU A 674 6.60 -18.80 -28.90
N ALA A 675 6.53 -19.73 -27.95
CA ALA A 675 7.04 -19.52 -26.59
C ALA A 675 8.56 -19.35 -26.57
N GLU A 676 9.31 -20.16 -27.32
CA GLU A 676 10.77 -20.02 -27.47
C GLU A 676 11.16 -18.68 -28.11
N LEU A 677 10.41 -18.24 -29.12
CA LEU A 677 10.60 -16.93 -29.72
C LEU A 677 10.32 -15.79 -28.73
N SER A 678 9.31 -15.94 -27.88
CA SER A 678 8.99 -14.97 -26.83
C SER A 678 10.08 -14.90 -25.77
N LEU A 679 10.62 -16.04 -25.32
CA LEU A 679 11.76 -16.09 -24.40
C LEU A 679 12.96 -15.31 -24.97
N LYS A 680 13.28 -15.54 -26.24
CA LYS A 680 14.38 -14.84 -26.90
C LYS A 680 14.15 -13.33 -26.93
N ARG A 681 12.92 -12.87 -27.23
CA ARG A 681 12.58 -11.44 -27.21
C ARG A 681 12.66 -10.84 -25.82
N ALA A 682 12.29 -11.58 -24.78
CA ALA A 682 12.41 -11.15 -23.40
C ALA A 682 13.89 -10.96 -23.01
N GLN A 683 14.75 -11.93 -23.36
CA GLN A 683 16.20 -11.82 -23.15
C GLN A 683 16.81 -10.65 -23.92
N ASP A 684 16.48 -10.48 -25.20
CA ASP A 684 16.96 -9.35 -26.00
C ASP A 684 16.47 -7.99 -25.43
N TYR A 685 15.31 -7.96 -24.76
CA TYR A 685 14.75 -6.76 -24.13
C TYR A 685 15.41 -6.46 -22.78
N GLU A 686 15.67 -7.48 -21.97
CA GLU A 686 16.43 -7.37 -20.71
C GLU A 686 17.87 -6.90 -20.96
N ASP A 687 18.56 -7.49 -21.94
CA ASP A 687 19.90 -7.06 -22.37
C ASP A 687 19.92 -5.59 -22.84
N MET A 688 18.80 -5.10 -23.40
CA MET A 688 18.67 -3.71 -23.85
C MET A 688 18.45 -2.76 -22.67
N LEU A 689 17.64 -3.14 -21.68
CA LEU A 689 17.45 -2.37 -20.45
C LEU A 689 18.76 -2.27 -19.66
N ASP A 690 19.49 -3.38 -19.53
CA ASP A 690 20.80 -3.40 -18.88
C ASP A 690 21.81 -2.51 -19.62
N ALA A 691 21.79 -2.51 -20.95
CA ALA A 691 22.66 -1.64 -21.74
C ALA A 691 22.30 -0.15 -21.63
N GLU A 692 21.01 0.18 -21.46
CA GLU A 692 20.55 1.54 -21.21
C GLU A 692 21.00 2.02 -19.83
N ASP A 693 20.88 1.18 -18.80
CA ASP A 693 21.39 1.46 -17.44
C ASP A 693 22.91 1.63 -17.43
N GLU A 694 23.67 0.76 -18.10
CA GLU A 694 25.13 0.91 -18.25
C GLU A 694 25.49 2.19 -19.01
N SER A 695 24.67 2.63 -19.96
CA SER A 695 24.90 3.87 -20.71
C SER A 695 24.57 5.12 -19.90
N MET A 696 23.52 5.08 -19.07
CA MET A 696 23.18 6.15 -18.14
C MET A 696 24.20 6.25 -17.02
N GLU A 697 24.70 5.13 -16.48
CA GLU A 697 25.80 5.12 -15.51
C GLU A 697 27.11 5.63 -16.13
N ALA A 698 27.38 5.35 -17.41
CA ALA A 698 28.56 5.85 -18.11
C ALA A 698 28.47 7.36 -18.46
N GLU A 699 27.28 7.91 -18.68
CA GLU A 699 27.05 9.36 -18.88
C GLU A 699 26.90 10.14 -17.56
N ALA A 700 26.64 9.47 -16.42
CA ALA A 700 26.65 10.08 -15.10
C ALA A 700 28.06 10.42 -14.56
N ILE A 701 29.11 10.20 -15.36
CA ILE A 701 30.50 10.59 -15.04
C ILE A 701 30.67 12.09 -15.37
N ASP A 702 30.74 12.91 -14.30
CA ASP A 702 30.98 14.37 -14.21
C ASP A 702 29.77 15.26 -13.82
N LEU A 703 28.72 14.70 -13.18
CA LEU A 703 27.79 15.53 -12.39
C LEU A 703 28.22 15.52 -10.92
N ASP A 704 28.46 16.71 -10.37
CA ASP A 704 28.88 16.91 -8.99
C ASP A 704 27.78 16.36 -8.05
N ASP A 705 28.15 15.72 -6.93
CA ASP A 705 27.20 15.10 -5.98
C ASP A 705 26.07 16.04 -5.49
N ASP A 706 26.28 17.36 -5.59
CA ASP A 706 25.30 18.40 -5.25
C ASP A 706 24.18 18.56 -6.32
N GLU A 707 24.43 18.24 -7.59
CA GLU A 707 23.47 18.38 -8.71
C GLU A 707 22.57 17.13 -8.85
N ILE A 708 23.09 15.96 -8.44
CA ILE A 708 22.33 14.70 -8.39
C ILE A 708 21.28 14.74 -7.26
N LEU A 709 21.57 15.41 -6.15
CA LEU A 709 20.61 15.61 -5.05
C LEU A 709 19.42 16.49 -5.47
N GLU A 710 19.61 17.51 -6.32
CA GLU A 710 18.52 18.35 -6.83
C GLU A 710 17.59 17.57 -7.79
N ILE A 711 18.12 16.65 -8.60
CA ILE A 711 17.33 15.87 -9.58
C ILE A 711 16.56 14.72 -8.90
N VAL A 712 17.13 14.10 -7.86
CA VAL A 712 16.45 13.03 -7.10
C VAL A 712 15.35 13.61 -6.20
N GLU A 713 15.52 14.82 -5.65
CA GLU A 713 14.46 15.50 -4.89
C GLU A 713 13.29 15.99 -5.78
N GLU A 714 13.51 16.23 -7.08
CA GLU A 714 12.43 16.60 -8.03
C GLU A 714 11.69 15.38 -8.65
N SER A 715 12.25 14.18 -8.55
CA SER A 715 11.71 12.96 -9.19
C SER A 715 10.94 12.03 -8.25
N GLU A 716 10.87 12.33 -6.96
CA GLU A 716 9.85 11.77 -6.05
C GLU A 716 8.48 12.41 -6.34
N VAL A 717 7.90 12.02 -7.48
CA VAL A 717 6.56 12.43 -7.88
C VAL A 717 5.55 11.91 -6.86
N ASP A 718 4.93 12.88 -6.17
CA ASP A 718 3.76 12.76 -5.28
C ASP A 718 2.82 11.63 -5.71
N VAL A 719 2.71 10.62 -4.85
CA VAL A 719 1.73 9.53 -4.91
C VAL A 719 0.32 10.14 -4.88
N ASP A 720 -0.39 10.06 -6.01
CA ASP A 720 -1.83 10.20 -6.19
C ASP A 720 -2.55 11.20 -5.23
N GLN A 721 -2.24 12.50 -5.32
CA GLN A 721 -3.13 13.51 -4.74
C GLN A 721 -4.47 13.50 -5.50
N VAL A 722 -5.52 13.05 -4.81
CA VAL A 722 -6.86 12.87 -5.38
C VAL A 722 -7.49 14.22 -5.70
N ILE A 723 -7.82 14.45 -6.97
CA ILE A 723 -8.60 15.60 -7.41
C ILE A 723 -10.08 15.36 -7.09
N ILE A 724 -10.70 16.26 -6.32
CA ILE A 724 -12.07 16.12 -5.79
C ILE A 724 -12.98 17.17 -6.41
N GLU A 725 -14.09 16.75 -7.00
CA GLU A 725 -15.15 17.64 -7.47
C GLU A 725 -16.11 17.97 -6.33
N HIS A 726 -16.20 19.24 -5.95
CA HIS A 726 -17.10 19.71 -4.88
C HIS A 726 -18.08 20.76 -5.42
N THR A 727 -19.38 20.51 -5.30
CA THR A 727 -20.41 21.46 -5.72
C THR A 727 -20.93 22.26 -4.53
N VAL A 728 -20.66 23.57 -4.52
CA VAL A 728 -21.11 24.46 -3.45
C VAL A 728 -22.63 24.66 -3.57
N PRO A 729 -23.44 24.28 -2.55
CA PRO A 729 -24.90 24.33 -2.66
C PRO A 729 -25.47 25.75 -2.87
N ALA A 730 -24.76 26.78 -2.39
CA ALA A 730 -25.21 28.16 -2.46
C ALA A 730 -25.14 28.74 -3.89
N SER A 731 -24.08 28.42 -4.64
CA SER A 731 -23.85 28.91 -5.99
C SER A 731 -24.27 27.90 -7.07
N GLY A 732 -24.32 26.61 -6.73
CA GLY A 732 -24.47 25.51 -7.69
C GLY A 732 -23.21 25.29 -8.53
N THR A 733 -22.10 25.92 -8.16
CA THR A 733 -20.83 25.85 -8.87
C THR A 733 -20.04 24.64 -8.40
N THR A 734 -19.59 23.81 -9.34
CA THR A 734 -18.64 22.73 -9.08
C THR A 734 -17.22 23.29 -9.16
N TYR A 735 -16.51 23.20 -8.04
CA TYR A 735 -15.08 23.49 -7.85
C TYR A 735 -14.29 22.18 -7.89
N ILE A 736 -13.03 22.26 -8.29
CA ILE A 736 -12.14 21.11 -8.44
C ILE A 736 -10.97 21.31 -7.45
N LEU A 737 -10.96 20.56 -6.36
CA LEU A 737 -10.07 20.78 -5.22
C LEU A 737 -8.98 19.70 -5.18
N VAL A 738 -7.81 20.06 -4.66
CA VAL A 738 -6.72 19.10 -4.37
C VAL A 738 -6.75 18.66 -2.91
N ASP A 739 -7.34 19.48 -2.03
CA ASP A 739 -7.45 19.23 -0.58
C ASP A 739 -8.89 19.44 -0.09
N THR A 740 -9.45 18.42 0.57
CA THR A 740 -10.80 18.48 1.17
C THR A 740 -10.93 19.53 2.26
N ALA A 741 -9.84 19.85 2.98
CA ALA A 741 -9.88 20.82 4.07
C ALA A 741 -10.31 22.22 3.59
N ARG A 742 -10.18 22.51 2.29
CA ARG A 742 -10.54 23.79 1.68
C ARG A 742 -12.01 23.95 1.34
N ILE A 743 -12.81 22.88 1.44
CA ILE A 743 -14.25 22.93 1.16
C ILE A 743 -14.95 23.96 2.05
N GLU A 744 -14.54 24.08 3.32
CA GLU A 744 -15.17 24.99 4.29
C GLU A 744 -14.89 26.48 3.99
N ASP A 745 -13.80 26.79 3.30
CA ASP A 745 -13.40 28.17 2.98
C ASP A 745 -14.15 28.73 1.76
N LEU A 746 -14.61 27.87 0.84
CA LEU A 746 -15.23 28.29 -0.43
C LEU A 746 -16.41 29.27 -0.26
N PRO A 747 -17.37 29.06 0.66
CA PRO A 747 -18.48 29.99 0.87
C PRO A 747 -18.03 31.38 1.36
N VAL A 748 -16.89 31.47 2.05
CA VAL A 748 -16.30 32.74 2.49
C VAL A 748 -15.62 33.43 1.31
N MET A 749 -14.87 32.67 0.50
CA MET A 749 -14.22 33.19 -0.71
C MET A 749 -15.24 33.68 -1.75
N GLU A 750 -16.36 32.98 -1.93
CA GLU A 750 -17.46 33.40 -2.80
C GLU A 750 -18.10 34.75 -2.39
N LYS A 751 -17.87 35.22 -1.15
CA LYS A 751 -18.35 36.52 -0.67
C LYS A 751 -17.27 37.58 -0.64
N ALA A 752 -16.00 37.20 -0.75
CA ALA A 752 -14.86 38.12 -0.73
C ALA A 752 -14.88 39.08 -1.93
N ARG A 753 -14.23 40.25 -1.78
CA ARG A 753 -14.09 41.22 -2.87
C ARG A 753 -12.96 40.77 -3.80
N ARG A 754 -13.06 41.15 -5.07
CA ARG A 754 -12.05 40.80 -6.09
C ARG A 754 -10.62 41.17 -5.66
N GLY A 755 -10.40 42.36 -5.10
CA GLY A 755 -9.06 42.80 -4.68
C GLY A 755 -8.48 41.93 -3.57
N ASP A 756 -9.32 41.45 -2.65
CA ASP A 756 -8.89 40.56 -1.56
C ASP A 756 -8.51 39.18 -2.10
N LEU A 757 -9.28 38.67 -3.07
CA LEU A 757 -8.98 37.42 -3.76
C LEU A 757 -7.70 37.53 -4.61
N GLN A 758 -7.52 38.61 -5.37
CA GLN A 758 -6.30 38.84 -6.15
C GLN A 758 -5.05 38.87 -5.27
N ALA A 759 -5.11 39.48 -4.09
CA ALA A 759 -4.00 39.49 -3.14
C ALA A 759 -3.64 38.08 -2.61
N ARG A 760 -4.58 37.14 -2.63
CA ARG A 760 -4.38 35.75 -2.20
C ARG A 760 -3.92 34.79 -3.32
N LEU A 761 -3.87 35.23 -4.58
CA LEU A 761 -3.37 34.37 -5.67
C LEU A 761 -1.89 33.97 -5.50
N GLY A 762 -1.11 34.77 -4.76
CA GLY A 762 0.27 34.45 -4.44
C GLY A 762 0.46 33.55 -3.21
N ASP A 763 -0.61 33.18 -2.52
CA ASP A 763 -0.56 32.30 -1.35
C ASP A 763 -0.58 30.83 -1.80
N PRO A 764 0.47 30.04 -1.53
CA PRO A 764 0.45 28.61 -1.83
C PRO A 764 -0.73 27.89 -1.18
N ALA A 765 -1.16 28.36 -0.01
CA ALA A 765 -2.29 27.82 0.73
C ALA A 765 -3.62 28.39 0.20
N GLY A 766 -4.09 27.87 -0.93
CA GLY A 766 -5.43 28.10 -1.44
C GLY A 766 -5.54 28.95 -2.71
N ARG A 767 -4.43 29.15 -3.44
CA ARG A 767 -4.43 29.88 -4.71
C ARG A 767 -5.32 29.25 -5.78
N LEU A 768 -5.45 27.92 -5.80
CA LEU A 768 -6.31 27.21 -6.75
C LEU A 768 -7.78 27.59 -6.55
N GLU A 769 -8.27 27.52 -5.31
CA GLU A 769 -9.64 27.87 -4.92
C GLU A 769 -9.92 29.34 -5.23
N VAL A 770 -8.99 30.21 -4.87
CA VAL A 770 -9.06 31.65 -5.17
C VAL A 770 -9.12 31.88 -6.69
N ALA A 771 -8.29 31.19 -7.47
CA ALA A 771 -8.29 31.27 -8.93
C ALA A 771 -9.63 30.82 -9.52
N GLN A 772 -10.18 29.69 -9.06
CA GLN A 772 -11.48 29.19 -9.51
C GLN A 772 -12.62 30.15 -9.16
N VAL A 773 -12.63 30.72 -7.96
CA VAL A 773 -13.62 31.74 -7.55
C VAL A 773 -13.49 33.01 -8.38
N LEU A 774 -12.26 33.44 -8.70
CA LEU A 774 -12.00 34.60 -9.56
C LEU A 774 -12.51 34.38 -10.98
N VAL A 775 -12.28 33.19 -11.56
CA VAL A 775 -12.80 32.81 -12.87
C VAL A 775 -14.32 32.76 -12.87
N GLU A 776 -14.95 32.15 -11.87
CA GLU A 776 -16.42 32.03 -11.80
C GLU A 776 -17.09 33.41 -11.68
N ARG A 777 -16.60 34.26 -10.77
CA ARG A 777 -17.33 35.49 -10.39
C ARG A 777 -16.91 36.73 -11.17
N PHE A 778 -15.66 36.80 -11.63
CA PHE A 778 -15.07 38.03 -12.17
C PHE A 778 -14.48 37.85 -13.57
N SER A 779 -14.72 36.72 -14.23
CA SER A 779 -14.46 36.59 -15.67
C SER A 779 -15.29 37.61 -16.46
N PRO A 780 -14.71 38.30 -17.47
CA PRO A 780 -13.39 38.04 -18.07
C PRO A 780 -12.23 38.79 -17.43
N HIS A 781 -12.50 39.74 -16.54
CA HIS A 781 -11.49 40.69 -16.10
C HIS A 781 -10.40 40.07 -15.21
N ALA A 782 -10.67 38.96 -14.54
CA ALA A 782 -9.71 38.27 -13.68
C ALA A 782 -8.87 37.20 -14.39
N LEU A 783 -9.16 36.89 -15.67
CA LEU A 783 -8.47 35.80 -16.39
C LEU A 783 -6.97 36.05 -16.53
N SER A 784 -6.55 37.30 -16.79
CA SER A 784 -5.13 37.64 -16.89
C SER A 784 -4.39 37.35 -15.60
N ASP A 785 -4.95 37.77 -14.46
CA ASP A 785 -4.33 37.61 -13.14
C ASP A 785 -4.25 36.12 -12.75
N VAL A 786 -5.29 35.34 -13.06
CA VAL A 786 -5.35 33.90 -12.77
C VAL A 786 -4.35 33.12 -13.62
N LEU A 787 -4.24 33.44 -14.91
CA LEU A 787 -3.30 32.77 -15.80
C LEU A 787 -1.84 33.11 -15.45
N GLU A 788 -1.55 34.36 -15.07
CA GLU A 788 -0.23 34.73 -14.55
C GLU A 788 0.11 33.96 -13.25
N ALA A 789 -0.86 33.81 -12.33
CA ALA A 789 -0.68 33.04 -11.12
C ALA A 789 -0.47 31.53 -11.38
N SER A 790 -1.03 30.99 -12.47
CA SER A 790 -0.91 29.57 -12.83
C SER A 790 0.52 29.13 -13.18
N GLU A 791 1.40 30.08 -13.52
CA GLU A 791 2.83 29.79 -13.74
C GLU A 791 3.55 29.37 -12.45
N ASN A 792 2.99 29.69 -11.27
CA ASN A 792 3.56 29.32 -9.97
C ASN A 792 2.78 28.18 -9.29
N MET A 793 1.83 27.54 -9.99
CA MET A 793 1.02 26.44 -9.47
C MET A 793 1.70 25.09 -9.69
N SER A 794 1.47 24.13 -8.78
CA SER A 794 1.91 22.74 -8.97
C SER A 794 1.27 22.12 -10.21
N SER A 795 1.79 20.99 -10.70
CA SER A 795 1.19 20.26 -11.82
C SER A 795 -0.27 19.86 -11.54
N VAL A 796 -0.56 19.42 -10.31
CA VAL A 796 -1.91 19.02 -9.85
C VAL A 796 -2.86 20.23 -9.80
N GLU A 797 -2.40 21.36 -9.24
CA GLU A 797 -3.18 22.61 -9.23
C GLU A 797 -3.49 23.09 -10.65
N ARG A 798 -2.51 23.01 -11.57
CA ARG A 798 -2.69 23.38 -12.99
C ARG A 798 -3.72 22.48 -13.68
N ASP A 799 -3.68 21.17 -13.46
CA ASP A 799 -4.69 20.24 -14.03
C ASP A 799 -6.08 20.51 -13.47
N ALA A 800 -6.21 20.72 -12.15
CA ALA A 800 -7.48 21.07 -11.51
C ALA A 800 -8.05 22.39 -12.06
N LEU A 801 -7.22 23.42 -12.22
CA LEU A 801 -7.63 24.69 -12.83
C LEU A 801 -8.02 24.52 -14.31
N ALA A 802 -7.28 23.71 -15.08
CA ALA A 802 -7.59 23.41 -16.47
C ALA A 802 -8.97 22.75 -16.60
N ARG A 803 -9.26 21.70 -15.84
CA ARG A 803 -10.57 21.02 -15.82
C ARG A 803 -11.70 21.99 -15.43
N PHE A 804 -11.44 22.88 -14.47
CA PHE A 804 -12.42 23.88 -14.04
C PHE A 804 -12.73 24.87 -15.17
N MET A 805 -11.72 25.32 -15.93
CA MET A 805 -11.88 26.22 -17.07
C MET A 805 -12.52 25.51 -18.28
N GLU A 806 -12.20 24.25 -18.53
CA GLU A 806 -12.82 23.41 -19.57
C GLU A 806 -14.35 23.32 -19.39
N ALA A 807 -14.83 23.17 -18.15
CA ALA A 807 -16.27 23.17 -17.85
C ALA A 807 -16.97 24.50 -18.20
N ARG A 808 -16.21 25.57 -18.45
CA ARG A 808 -16.68 26.93 -18.78
C ARG A 808 -16.22 27.40 -20.16
N ALA A 809 -15.71 26.49 -20.98
CA ALA A 809 -15.02 26.81 -22.23
C ALA A 809 -15.83 27.73 -23.15
N GLU A 810 -17.14 27.47 -23.32
CA GLU A 810 -18.03 28.28 -24.16
C GLU A 810 -18.07 29.78 -23.78
N ARG A 811 -17.97 30.10 -22.48
CA ARG A 811 -18.01 31.48 -21.98
C ARG A 811 -16.65 32.16 -22.05
N LEU A 812 -15.56 31.41 -21.96
CA LEU A 812 -14.20 31.94 -21.84
C LEU A 812 -13.49 32.09 -23.21
N THR A 813 -13.94 31.35 -24.23
CA THR A 813 -13.26 31.23 -25.55
C THR A 813 -12.79 32.55 -26.16
N ALA A 814 -13.68 33.55 -26.28
CA ALA A 814 -13.35 34.82 -26.94
C ALA A 814 -12.27 35.62 -26.19
N HIS A 815 -12.20 35.47 -24.88
CA HIS A 815 -11.20 36.16 -24.06
C HIS A 815 -9.87 35.42 -24.04
N LEU A 816 -9.90 34.09 -23.96
CA LEU A 816 -8.68 33.28 -23.98
C LEU A 816 -7.90 33.40 -25.29
N SER A 817 -8.57 33.49 -26.44
CA SER A 817 -7.91 33.74 -27.73
C SER A 817 -7.13 35.05 -27.78
N ASN A 818 -7.55 36.07 -27.00
CA ASN A 818 -6.85 37.35 -26.92
C ASN A 818 -5.67 37.33 -25.94
N LEU A 819 -5.69 36.45 -24.94
CA LEU A 819 -4.63 36.31 -23.93
C LEU A 819 -3.53 35.34 -24.35
N LEU A 820 -3.83 34.40 -25.25
CA LEU A 820 -2.88 33.39 -25.74
C LEU A 820 -1.53 33.97 -26.23
N PRO A 821 -1.46 35.11 -26.96
CA PRO A 821 -0.18 35.65 -27.41
C PRO A 821 0.75 36.15 -26.29
N THR A 822 0.23 36.37 -25.09
CA THR A 822 0.98 36.88 -23.93
C THR A 822 1.05 35.88 -22.77
N ALA A 823 0.51 34.68 -22.96
CA ALA A 823 0.51 33.64 -21.94
C ALA A 823 1.91 33.02 -21.77
N GLY A 824 2.26 32.62 -20.54
CA GLY A 824 3.41 31.77 -20.27
C GLY A 824 3.10 30.30 -20.59
N ALA A 825 3.97 29.39 -20.16
CA ALA A 825 3.88 27.97 -20.47
C ALA A 825 2.65 27.31 -19.83
N ALA A 826 2.45 27.47 -18.52
CA ALA A 826 1.32 26.88 -17.82
C ALA A 826 -0.02 27.45 -18.30
N ALA A 827 -0.07 28.78 -18.47
CA ALA A 827 -1.23 29.47 -18.98
C ALA A 827 -1.59 29.01 -20.41
N THR A 828 -0.59 28.80 -21.27
CA THR A 828 -0.80 28.33 -22.65
C THR A 828 -1.44 26.95 -22.67
N LEU A 829 -0.98 26.02 -21.82
CA LEU A 829 -1.56 24.68 -21.72
C LEU A 829 -3.02 24.71 -21.25
N ILE A 830 -3.32 25.49 -20.19
CA ILE A 830 -4.68 25.67 -19.66
C ILE A 830 -5.60 26.28 -20.74
N ILE A 831 -5.12 27.31 -21.45
CA ILE A 831 -5.85 27.93 -22.57
C ILE A 831 -6.08 26.90 -23.69
N ALA A 832 -5.06 26.13 -24.08
CA ALA A 832 -5.14 25.15 -25.16
C ALA A 832 -6.24 24.12 -24.87
N ARG A 833 -6.22 23.50 -23.68
CA ARG A 833 -7.24 22.53 -23.24
C ARG A 833 -8.65 23.12 -23.23
N THR A 834 -8.79 24.34 -22.72
CA THR A 834 -10.08 25.04 -22.71
C THR A 834 -10.60 25.32 -24.12
N LEU A 835 -9.74 25.78 -25.04
CA LEU A 835 -10.12 26.07 -26.43
C LEU A 835 -10.44 24.81 -27.24
N VAL A 836 -9.72 23.71 -26.98
CA VAL A 836 -9.99 22.37 -27.53
C VAL A 836 -11.38 21.89 -27.08
N LYS A 837 -11.68 22.01 -25.78
CA LYS A 837 -13.00 21.66 -25.22
C LYS A 837 -14.14 22.48 -25.84
N ALA A 838 -13.90 23.76 -26.13
CA ALA A 838 -14.86 24.61 -26.85
C ALA A 838 -14.95 24.33 -28.36
N GLY A 839 -14.03 23.55 -28.95
CA GLY A 839 -13.94 23.35 -30.39
C GLY A 839 -13.59 24.63 -31.18
N HIS A 840 -12.83 25.55 -30.58
CA HIS A 840 -12.54 26.85 -31.19
C HIS A 840 -11.39 26.78 -32.21
N THR A 841 -11.71 26.42 -33.45
CA THR A 841 -10.72 26.16 -34.52
C THR A 841 -9.89 27.37 -34.94
N ASP A 842 -10.36 28.60 -34.69
CA ASP A 842 -9.64 29.82 -35.07
C ASP A 842 -8.32 29.99 -34.30
N ALA A 843 -8.20 29.37 -33.12
CA ALA A 843 -7.00 29.42 -32.29
C ALA A 843 -5.91 28.42 -32.69
N ILE A 844 -6.20 27.44 -33.55
CA ILE A 844 -5.26 26.35 -33.89
C ILE A 844 -3.92 26.91 -34.40
N ASN A 845 -3.93 27.92 -35.27
CA ASN A 845 -2.68 28.49 -35.80
C ASN A 845 -1.86 29.24 -34.73
N ALA A 846 -2.52 29.84 -33.74
CA ALA A 846 -1.84 30.52 -32.64
C ALA A 846 -1.22 29.50 -31.68
N LEU A 847 -1.93 28.42 -31.37
CA LEU A 847 -1.42 27.33 -30.52
C LEU A 847 -0.29 26.54 -31.21
N LEU A 848 -0.37 26.29 -32.52
CA LEU A 848 0.75 25.69 -33.27
C LEU A 848 1.99 26.59 -33.29
N LYS A 849 1.79 27.91 -33.24
CA LYS A 849 2.91 28.85 -33.10
C LYS A 849 3.47 28.82 -31.67
N ALA A 850 2.61 28.73 -30.66
CA ALA A 850 3.00 28.61 -29.25
C ALA A 850 3.79 27.31 -28.97
N LEU A 851 3.43 26.21 -29.64
CA LEU A 851 4.15 24.94 -29.56
C LEU A 851 5.61 25.03 -30.03
N GLY A 852 5.91 25.96 -30.94
CA GLY A 852 7.29 26.24 -31.39
C GLY A 852 7.97 27.41 -30.66
N ASP A 853 7.31 28.01 -29.67
CA ASP A 853 7.83 29.13 -28.88
C ASP A 853 8.31 28.62 -27.52
N GLU A 854 9.61 28.74 -27.24
CA GLU A 854 10.25 28.22 -26.03
C GLU A 854 9.62 28.76 -24.73
N HIS A 855 9.08 29.99 -24.75
CA HIS A 855 8.45 30.57 -23.57
C HIS A 855 7.00 30.11 -23.34
N GLN A 856 6.31 29.67 -24.39
CA GLN A 856 4.89 29.28 -24.32
C GLN A 856 4.69 27.77 -24.31
N CYS A 857 5.65 27.02 -24.84
CA CYS A 857 5.50 25.58 -25.06
C CYS A 857 5.45 24.81 -23.73
N GLY A 858 6.31 25.16 -22.76
CA GLY A 858 6.44 24.40 -21.52
C GLY A 858 6.84 22.96 -21.82
N ASN A 859 5.99 22.01 -21.40
CA ASN A 859 6.11 20.62 -21.81
C ASN A 859 5.49 20.41 -23.22
N PRO A 860 6.31 20.19 -24.27
CA PRO A 860 5.80 20.06 -25.63
C PRO A 860 4.88 18.87 -25.82
N ALA A 861 5.04 17.79 -25.05
CA ALA A 861 4.21 16.59 -25.15
C ALA A 861 2.79 16.84 -24.62
N GLU A 862 2.66 17.55 -23.49
CA GLU A 862 1.36 17.91 -22.93
C GLU A 862 0.59 18.86 -23.85
N LEU A 863 1.26 19.88 -24.39
CA LEU A 863 0.64 20.81 -25.33
C LEU A 863 0.27 20.14 -26.66
N ALA A 864 1.12 19.25 -27.17
CA ALA A 864 0.84 18.42 -28.34
C ALA A 864 -0.36 17.49 -28.13
N SER A 865 -0.44 16.85 -26.95
CA SER A 865 -1.56 15.99 -26.55
C SER A 865 -2.87 16.79 -26.44
N ALA A 866 -2.83 17.98 -25.82
CA ALA A 866 -3.99 18.88 -25.76
C ALA A 866 -4.46 19.27 -27.17
N LEU A 867 -3.53 19.65 -28.05
CA LEU A 867 -3.82 20.00 -29.45
C LEU A 867 -4.48 18.86 -30.23
N ALA A 868 -4.06 17.61 -30.01
CA ALA A 868 -4.62 16.44 -30.68
C ALA A 868 -6.14 16.30 -30.43
N GLY A 869 -6.67 16.85 -29.34
CA GLY A 869 -8.10 16.91 -29.06
C GLY A 869 -8.95 17.69 -30.08
N PHE A 870 -8.34 18.53 -30.93
CA PHE A 870 -9.03 19.14 -32.09
C PHE A 870 -9.37 18.13 -33.20
N GLY A 871 -8.75 16.94 -33.17
CA GLY A 871 -8.98 15.87 -34.15
C GLY A 871 -8.79 16.33 -35.60
N ASP A 872 -9.78 16.07 -36.45
CA ASP A 872 -9.76 16.37 -37.88
C ASP A 872 -9.45 17.83 -38.21
N ALA A 873 -9.86 18.77 -37.34
CA ALA A 873 -9.62 20.19 -37.56
C ALA A 873 -8.14 20.58 -37.49
N LEU A 874 -7.30 19.76 -36.84
CA LEU A 874 -5.86 20.01 -36.69
C LEU A 874 -5.06 19.62 -37.95
N VAL A 875 -5.53 18.66 -38.74
CA VAL A 875 -4.75 18.03 -39.84
C VAL A 875 -4.25 19.06 -40.86
N ASP A 876 -5.13 19.93 -41.35
CA ASP A 876 -4.81 20.91 -42.39
C ASP A 876 -3.91 22.07 -41.89
N PRO A 877 -4.18 22.69 -40.72
CA PRO A 877 -3.26 23.65 -40.10
C PRO A 877 -1.89 23.05 -39.79
N LEU A 878 -1.84 21.87 -39.16
CA LEU A 878 -0.59 21.20 -38.78
C LEU A 878 0.23 20.84 -40.02
N SER A 879 -0.43 20.33 -41.08
CA SER A 879 0.22 20.05 -42.36
C SER A 879 0.81 21.30 -43.02
N ARG A 880 0.19 22.47 -42.85
CA ARG A 880 0.73 23.75 -43.34
C ARG A 880 1.91 24.22 -42.48
N ALA A 881 1.82 24.08 -41.15
CA ALA A 881 2.91 24.42 -40.23
C ALA A 881 4.16 23.56 -40.48
N ILE A 882 4.00 22.24 -40.68
CA ILE A 882 5.11 21.34 -41.03
C ILE A 882 5.73 21.70 -42.38
N LYS A 883 4.92 22.16 -43.35
CA LYS A 883 5.45 22.62 -44.65
C LYS A 883 6.25 23.92 -44.53
N SER A 884 5.91 24.81 -43.60
CA SER A 884 6.69 26.04 -43.35
C SER A 884 7.94 25.79 -42.50
N SER A 885 7.86 24.89 -41.54
CA SER A 885 8.92 24.59 -40.56
C SER A 885 9.20 23.08 -40.51
N PRO A 886 9.82 22.50 -41.56
CA PRO A 886 9.94 21.04 -41.69
C PRO A 886 10.92 20.37 -40.73
N GLU A 887 11.74 21.15 -40.03
CA GLU A 887 12.73 20.67 -39.07
C GLU A 887 12.27 20.85 -37.60
N ASP A 888 11.06 21.36 -37.38
CA ASP A 888 10.49 21.52 -36.04
C ASP A 888 10.02 20.17 -35.49
N GLU A 889 10.65 19.72 -34.40
CA GLU A 889 10.38 18.43 -33.77
C GLU A 889 9.06 18.45 -32.99
N HIS A 890 8.65 19.58 -32.43
CA HIS A 890 7.40 19.70 -31.68
C HIS A 890 6.19 19.53 -32.61
N LEU A 891 6.28 19.99 -33.86
CA LEU A 891 5.24 19.71 -34.88
C LEU A 891 5.14 18.22 -35.25
N ALA A 892 6.26 17.48 -35.21
CA ALA A 892 6.25 16.04 -35.42
C ALA A 892 5.67 15.30 -34.20
N LEU A 893 5.94 15.78 -32.99
CA LEU A 893 5.35 15.28 -31.75
C LEU A 893 3.83 15.49 -31.72
N ALA A 894 3.34 16.68 -32.11
CA ALA A 894 1.90 16.93 -32.29
C ALA A 894 1.25 15.99 -33.31
N LEU A 895 2.00 15.58 -34.34
CA LEU A 895 1.51 14.61 -35.31
C LEU A 895 1.45 13.19 -34.74
N ALA A 896 2.36 12.81 -33.84
CA ALA A 896 2.32 11.54 -33.12
C ALA A 896 1.11 11.45 -32.18
N HIS A 897 0.86 12.49 -31.38
CA HIS A 897 -0.34 12.54 -30.53
C HIS A 897 -1.64 12.57 -31.34
N LEU A 898 -1.65 13.23 -32.51
CA LEU A 898 -2.80 13.19 -33.42
C LEU A 898 -3.06 11.79 -33.99
N GLU A 899 -2.02 10.99 -34.22
CA GLU A 899 -2.17 9.57 -34.60
C GLU A 899 -2.78 8.75 -33.47
N ALA A 900 -2.33 8.95 -32.24
CA ALA A 900 -2.90 8.26 -31.07
C ALA A 900 -4.40 8.60 -30.90
N ALA A 901 -4.77 9.87 -31.07
CA ALA A 901 -6.16 10.30 -31.05
C ALA A 901 -6.96 9.83 -32.29
N ARG A 902 -6.29 9.66 -33.44
CA ARG A 902 -6.90 9.27 -34.71
C ARG A 902 -5.97 8.36 -35.54
N PRO A 903 -6.08 7.04 -35.37
CA PRO A 903 -5.27 6.07 -36.11
C PRO A 903 -5.46 6.19 -37.62
N GLY A 904 -4.36 6.10 -38.37
CA GLY A 904 -4.30 6.19 -39.84
C GLY A 904 -3.95 7.57 -40.40
N THR A 905 -3.76 8.58 -39.56
CA THR A 905 -3.34 9.94 -39.97
C THR A 905 -1.92 9.92 -40.55
N LEU A 906 -0.99 9.19 -39.93
CA LEU A 906 0.39 9.03 -40.40
C LEU A 906 0.45 8.29 -41.73
N ASP A 907 -0.38 7.27 -41.94
CA ASP A 907 -0.43 6.54 -43.20
C ASP A 907 -0.91 7.44 -44.35
N ALA A 908 -1.97 8.21 -44.11
CA ALA A 908 -2.46 9.19 -45.07
C ALA A 908 -1.37 10.20 -45.44
N LEU A 909 -0.66 10.78 -44.45
CA LEU A 909 0.40 11.77 -44.68
C LEU A 909 1.69 11.16 -45.25
N SER A 910 1.97 9.88 -44.99
CA SER A 910 3.10 9.16 -45.59
C SER A 910 2.93 8.97 -47.10
N SER A 911 1.69 8.99 -47.59
CA SER A 911 1.35 8.93 -49.01
C SER A 911 1.25 10.31 -49.68
N ASP A 912 1.40 11.40 -48.93
CA ASP A 912 1.30 12.77 -49.46
C ASP A 912 2.44 13.09 -50.44
N ARG A 913 2.14 13.91 -51.45
CA ARG A 913 3.12 14.34 -52.46
C ARG A 913 4.25 15.17 -51.87
N SER A 914 4.01 15.85 -50.74
CA SER A 914 4.99 16.67 -50.02
C SER A 914 6.10 15.82 -49.40
N LYS A 915 7.36 16.12 -49.73
CA LYS A 915 8.52 15.47 -49.10
C LYS A 915 8.62 15.80 -47.60
N HIS A 916 8.20 17.00 -47.18
CA HIS A 916 8.26 17.44 -45.79
C HIS A 916 7.28 16.67 -44.91
N LEU A 917 6.03 16.49 -45.37
CA LEU A 917 5.02 15.72 -44.63
C LEU A 917 5.43 14.25 -44.46
N ARG A 918 5.96 13.63 -45.51
CA ARG A 918 6.46 12.25 -45.42
C ARG A 918 7.61 12.08 -44.42
N ARG A 919 8.49 13.08 -44.31
CA ARG A 919 9.58 13.08 -43.31
C ARG A 919 9.04 13.28 -41.90
N ALA A 920 8.14 14.24 -41.70
CA ALA A 920 7.50 14.47 -40.42
C ALA A 920 6.69 13.25 -39.95
N ALA A 921 5.94 12.60 -40.84
CA ALA A 921 5.23 11.35 -40.54
C ALA A 921 6.19 10.23 -40.13
N LYS A 922 7.36 10.13 -40.77
CA LYS A 922 8.39 9.17 -40.36
C LYS A 922 8.93 9.47 -38.96
N ARG A 923 9.21 10.74 -38.63
CA ARG A 923 9.65 11.15 -37.29
C ARG A 923 8.58 10.92 -36.24
N ALA A 924 7.33 11.28 -36.54
CA ALA A 924 6.20 11.05 -35.64
C ALA A 924 6.03 9.57 -35.28
N ARG A 925 6.30 8.63 -36.21
CA ARG A 925 6.33 7.19 -35.89
C ARG A 925 7.46 6.79 -34.93
N GLN A 926 8.55 7.55 -34.87
CA GLN A 926 9.62 7.32 -33.91
C GLN A 926 9.29 7.84 -32.51
N PHE A 927 8.36 8.81 -32.40
CA PHE A 927 7.85 9.28 -31.11
C PHE A 927 6.67 8.44 -30.60
N ALA A 928 5.98 7.72 -31.49
CA ALA A 928 4.79 6.94 -31.15
C ALA A 928 5.06 5.46 -30.83
N GLY A 929 6.25 4.97 -31.18
CA GLY A 929 6.73 3.63 -30.84
C GLY A 929 7.87 3.77 -29.85
#